data_AF-A0A4S8KAU3-F1
#
_entry.id   AF-A0A4S8KAU3-F1
#
_cell.length_a   1.000
_cell.length_b   1.000
_cell.length_c   1.000
_cell.angle_alpha   90.00
_cell.angle_beta   90.00
_cell.angle_gamma   90.00
#
_symmetry.space_group_name_H-M   'P 1'
#
loop_
_entity.id
_entity.type
_entity.pdbx_description
1 polymer ?
#
loop_
_entity_poly.entity_id
_entity_poly.type
_entity_poly.pdbx_seq_one_letter_code
_entity_poly.pdbx_strand_id
1 'polypeptide(L)'
;MVGSVDGTRGSSHSNGPVGCSNGAEERLDEFRRLLGKSEGDLLKIVGVGAGAWGSVFAALLQDAYGQFREKVQIRIWRRAGRPVDRSTAEHLFEVINSREDVLRRLIRRCAYLKYVEARLGDRTLYADEILRDGFCLNMIDTPICPLKVVTNLQEAVWDADIVVNGLPSTETREVFGEISRYWKERISAPIIISLAKGIEAALDPVPRIITPTQMINHATGVPIENILYVGGPNIASEIYNKEYANARICGAEKWRKPLAKFLRQPHFIVWDNSDLVTHEVMGGLKNVYAIGAGMIAALTNESATSKSVYFAHCTSEMIFITHLLAEDPEKLAGPLLADTYVTLLKGRNAWYGQMLAKGEISLDMGDSIKGKGTIQGVSAVHAFYELLSQPSLSVLDPEEQKHVAPVELCPIMKTLHKILIKRELPTNAILQALRDETMNDPRDRIELAQSHAFYRPSLLGQGKHSRRYLLRCAVWAVAPALCATRIAGSFTPIANYLPRCCVSSSATLVVCYEDFTGRWASPGLGSGILVRCGNMSTTTAASVSPSSSSSFPRLEGKVALVTGGASGIGEAIAKLFRKHGAKICVVDVQDAVGQQLCEFLGGDPYACFFHCDVTVEDDVRRAVDFAAERYGTIDIMVNNAGITGEKVVDIRNVNFDEFKRVFDINVNGVFLGMKHAARVMIPRGKGSIISLGSVASVIGGMGPHGYTGTKHAVVGLTKNVAGELGKHGIRVNCVSPYAVPTKLSMPHLPESERQEEDAVEGFLTFVRSCANLKGVDLLRNDVAEAVLYLASDEAKYVSGLNLVVDGGFTCFSHILKPFE
;
A
#
# COMPACT_ATOMS: atom_id res chain seq x y z
N MET A 1 22.66 50.51 -34.28
CA MET A 1 22.97 51.69 -33.45
C MET A 1 21.89 51.82 -32.40
N VAL A 2 22.31 51.79 -31.14
CA VAL A 2 21.74 52.39 -29.91
C VAL A 2 20.21 52.50 -29.78
N GLY A 3 19.66 51.88 -28.72
CA GLY A 3 18.38 52.29 -28.16
C GLY A 3 17.71 51.26 -27.26
N SER A 4 18.20 51.13 -26.01
CA SER A 4 17.49 50.50 -24.88
C SER A 4 16.26 51.34 -24.48
N VAL A 5 15.21 50.73 -23.93
CA VAL A 5 14.63 51.02 -22.60
C VAL A 5 13.55 49.96 -22.25
N ASP A 6 13.67 49.49 -21.01
CA ASP A 6 12.86 48.52 -20.25
C ASP A 6 11.35 48.79 -20.17
N GLY A 7 10.59 47.75 -19.79
CA GLY A 7 9.35 47.95 -19.02
C GLY A 7 8.23 46.92 -19.16
N THR A 8 8.37 45.78 -18.48
CA THR A 8 7.33 45.05 -17.72
C THR A 8 5.93 44.73 -18.31
N ARG A 9 5.68 43.42 -18.38
CA ARG A 9 4.43 42.67 -18.06
C ARG A 9 3.14 42.98 -18.83
N GLY A 10 2.73 42.03 -19.67
CA GLY A 10 1.34 41.83 -20.10
C GLY A 10 1.16 40.42 -20.67
N SER A 11 0.42 39.59 -19.94
CA SER A 11 0.10 38.20 -20.25
C SER A 11 -0.66 38.03 -21.56
N SER A 12 -0.18 37.15 -22.43
CA SER A 12 -1.03 36.42 -23.38
C SER A 12 -0.41 35.04 -23.63
N HIS A 13 -0.95 34.01 -22.99
CA HIS A 13 -0.64 32.62 -23.35
C HIS A 13 -1.69 32.15 -24.35
N SER A 14 -1.25 32.01 -25.59
CA SER A 14 -1.92 31.29 -26.66
C SER A 14 -1.76 29.77 -26.45
N ASN A 15 -2.81 29.05 -26.83
CA ASN A 15 -2.96 27.60 -26.68
C ASN A 15 -1.88 26.78 -27.41
N GLY A 16 -1.26 25.83 -26.69
CA GLY A 16 -0.43 24.74 -27.25
C GLY A 16 -0.04 23.71 -26.17
N PRO A 17 0.08 22.40 -26.48
CA PRO A 17 0.23 21.34 -25.50
C PRO A 17 1.68 21.22 -25.03
N VAL A 18 2.00 21.80 -23.87
CA VAL A 18 3.30 21.62 -23.19
C VAL A 18 3.01 21.38 -21.71
N GLY A 19 3.45 20.25 -21.16
CA GLY A 19 3.24 20.00 -19.73
C GLY A 19 3.67 18.64 -19.17
N CYS A 20 4.89 18.19 -19.47
CA CYS A 20 5.59 17.21 -18.59
C CYS A 20 7.13 17.21 -18.74
N SER A 21 7.69 17.89 -19.74
CA SER A 21 9.13 17.88 -20.06
C SER A 21 10.02 18.59 -19.04
N ASN A 22 9.59 19.73 -18.48
CA ASN A 22 10.45 20.59 -17.65
C ASN A 22 10.94 19.90 -16.37
N GLY A 23 10.10 19.08 -15.72
CA GLY A 23 10.47 18.41 -14.47
C GLY A 23 11.42 17.21 -14.64
N ALA A 24 11.41 16.53 -15.80
CA ALA A 24 12.30 15.41 -16.06
C ALA A 24 13.71 15.91 -16.44
N GLU A 25 13.79 16.95 -17.27
CA GLU A 25 15.04 17.57 -17.68
C GLU A 25 15.78 18.19 -16.49
N GLU A 26 15.07 18.92 -15.63
CA GLU A 26 15.65 19.51 -14.42
C GLU A 26 16.26 18.46 -13.48
N ARG A 27 15.55 17.33 -13.26
CA ARG A 27 16.08 16.21 -12.47
C ARG A 27 17.35 15.61 -13.09
N LEU A 28 17.38 15.49 -14.42
CA LEU A 28 18.55 14.99 -15.15
C LEU A 28 19.74 15.94 -15.00
N ASP A 29 19.53 17.24 -15.15
CA ASP A 29 20.59 18.25 -15.02
C ASP A 29 21.10 18.41 -13.59
N GLU A 30 20.22 18.32 -12.59
CA GLU A 30 20.60 18.23 -11.18
C GLU A 30 21.51 17.03 -10.91
N PHE A 31 21.14 15.85 -11.42
CA PHE A 31 21.95 14.65 -11.22
C PHE A 31 23.29 14.71 -11.98
N ARG A 32 23.31 15.28 -13.20
CA ARG A 32 24.54 15.52 -13.97
C ARG A 32 25.50 16.45 -13.22
N ARG A 33 25.01 17.53 -12.63
CA ARG A 33 25.81 18.45 -11.81
C ARG A 33 26.42 17.75 -10.59
N LEU A 34 25.68 16.85 -9.94
CA LEU A 34 26.19 16.06 -8.81
C LEU A 34 27.35 15.13 -9.22
N LEU A 35 27.38 14.69 -10.48
CA LEU A 35 28.48 13.92 -11.07
C LEU A 35 29.61 14.80 -11.64
N GLY A 36 29.54 16.12 -11.48
CA GLY A 36 30.52 17.06 -12.00
C GLY A 36 30.54 17.17 -13.53
N LYS A 37 29.42 16.84 -14.21
CA LYS A 37 29.30 16.91 -15.67
C LYS A 37 29.08 18.35 -16.12
N SER A 38 29.82 18.79 -17.14
CA SER A 38 29.68 20.14 -17.73
C SER A 38 28.56 20.18 -18.77
N GLU A 39 28.20 21.39 -19.23
CA GLU A 39 27.32 21.52 -20.41
C GLU A 39 27.97 20.83 -21.62
N GLY A 40 27.24 19.91 -22.27
CA GLY A 40 27.75 19.04 -23.33
C GLY A 40 28.21 17.64 -22.91
N ASP A 41 28.47 17.38 -21.62
CA ASP A 41 28.89 16.06 -21.16
C ASP A 41 27.69 15.12 -20.93
N LEU A 42 27.65 14.01 -21.66
CA LEU A 42 26.61 12.99 -21.51
C LEU A 42 26.71 12.26 -20.17
N LEU A 43 25.56 12.06 -19.52
CA LEU A 43 25.37 11.04 -18.51
C LEU A 43 25.26 9.67 -19.20
N LYS A 44 26.21 8.78 -18.98
CA LYS A 44 26.27 7.47 -19.62
C LYS A 44 25.82 6.38 -18.66
N ILE A 45 24.67 5.78 -18.95
CA ILE A 45 24.07 4.71 -18.15
C ILE A 45 24.11 3.41 -18.94
N VAL A 46 24.64 2.35 -18.34
CA VAL A 46 24.71 1.04 -18.96
C VAL A 46 24.06 -0.03 -18.09
N GLY A 47 23.05 -0.70 -18.62
CA GLY A 47 22.52 -1.93 -18.04
C GLY A 47 23.37 -3.13 -18.42
N VAL A 48 23.89 -3.86 -17.44
CA VAL A 48 24.63 -5.11 -17.63
C VAL A 48 23.70 -6.26 -17.29
N GLY A 49 23.39 -7.09 -18.28
CA GLY A 49 22.42 -8.17 -18.14
C GLY A 49 21.02 -7.76 -18.58
N ALA A 50 20.43 -8.56 -19.45
CA ALA A 50 19.13 -8.31 -20.06
C ALA A 50 18.10 -9.37 -19.62
N GLY A 51 18.00 -9.55 -18.30
CA GLY A 51 16.87 -10.24 -17.66
C GLY A 51 15.61 -9.37 -17.69
N ALA A 52 14.45 -9.95 -17.33
CA ALA A 52 13.16 -9.23 -17.31
C ALA A 52 13.28 -7.86 -16.61
N TRP A 53 13.85 -7.85 -15.40
CA TRP A 53 13.95 -6.64 -14.62
C TRP A 53 15.01 -5.65 -15.13
N GLY A 54 16.20 -6.13 -15.50
CA GLY A 54 17.25 -5.27 -16.08
C GLY A 54 16.83 -4.60 -17.39
N SER A 55 16.13 -5.34 -18.27
CA SER A 55 15.60 -4.78 -19.52
C SER A 55 14.47 -3.78 -19.29
N VAL A 56 13.53 -4.06 -18.37
CA VAL A 56 12.47 -3.10 -18.02
C VAL A 56 13.04 -1.85 -17.36
N PHE A 57 14.02 -1.99 -16.47
CA PHE A 57 14.64 -0.84 -15.81
C PHE A 57 15.38 0.04 -16.82
N ALA A 58 16.12 -0.56 -17.76
CA ALA A 58 16.74 0.19 -18.85
C ALA A 58 15.69 0.87 -19.76
N ALA A 59 14.58 0.19 -20.08
CA ALA A 59 13.48 0.75 -20.85
C ALA A 59 12.78 1.90 -20.13
N LEU A 60 12.62 1.81 -18.81
CA LEU A 60 12.07 2.86 -17.97
C LEU A 60 12.94 4.12 -17.99
N LEU A 61 14.27 3.96 -17.90
CA LEU A 61 15.17 5.09 -18.03
C LEU A 61 15.12 5.66 -19.46
N GLN A 62 15.05 4.79 -20.47
CA GLN A 62 15.00 5.18 -21.87
C GLN A 62 13.71 5.94 -22.20
N ASP A 63 12.57 5.54 -21.63
CA ASP A 63 11.29 6.21 -21.79
C ASP A 63 11.29 7.59 -21.12
N ALA A 64 11.80 7.68 -19.88
CA ALA A 64 11.81 8.93 -19.13
C ALA A 64 12.82 9.96 -19.64
N TYR A 65 13.99 9.52 -20.08
CA TYR A 65 15.13 10.40 -20.36
C TYR A 65 15.65 10.32 -21.79
N GLY A 66 15.28 9.31 -22.57
CA GLY A 66 15.88 9.03 -23.87
C GLY A 66 15.61 10.08 -24.96
N GLN A 67 14.69 11.02 -24.73
CA GLN A 67 14.48 12.18 -25.60
C GLN A 67 15.62 13.22 -25.48
N PHE A 68 16.32 13.28 -24.34
CA PHE A 68 17.40 14.25 -24.08
C PHE A 68 18.76 13.73 -24.57
N ARG A 69 18.86 13.44 -25.87
CA ARG A 69 20.02 12.74 -26.47
C ARG A 69 21.36 13.46 -26.27
N GLU A 70 21.34 14.78 -26.12
CA GLU A 70 22.52 15.62 -25.85
C GLU A 70 22.92 15.67 -24.36
N LYS A 71 22.13 15.04 -23.47
CA LYS A 71 22.36 15.05 -22.02
C LYS A 71 22.56 13.66 -21.42
N VAL A 72 21.96 12.63 -22.03
CA VAL A 72 22.00 11.26 -21.51
C VAL A 72 22.09 10.23 -22.62
N GLN A 73 22.87 9.18 -22.37
CA GLN A 73 22.95 8.01 -23.23
C GLN A 73 22.71 6.75 -22.39
N ILE A 74 21.67 6.00 -22.74
CA ILE A 74 21.32 4.74 -22.09
C ILE A 74 21.63 3.60 -23.05
N ARG A 75 22.41 2.64 -22.57
CA ARG A 75 22.81 1.44 -23.31
C ARG A 75 22.49 0.20 -22.49
N ILE A 76 22.30 -0.92 -23.15
CA ILE A 76 22.21 -2.22 -22.51
C ILE A 76 23.23 -3.15 -23.13
N TRP A 77 24.04 -3.79 -22.29
CA TRP A 77 24.92 -4.85 -22.72
C TRP A 77 24.19 -6.18 -22.72
N ARG A 78 24.34 -6.91 -23.82
CA ARG A 78 23.88 -8.30 -23.96
C ARG A 78 24.90 -9.07 -24.78
N ARG A 79 25.25 -10.29 -24.33
CA ARG A 79 26.08 -11.22 -25.11
C ARG A 79 25.49 -11.40 -26.53
N ALA A 80 26.33 -11.25 -27.54
CA ALA A 80 25.94 -11.43 -28.94
C ALA A 80 25.52 -12.87 -29.22
N GLY A 81 24.62 -13.04 -30.19
CA GLY A 81 24.49 -14.31 -30.90
C GLY A 81 23.81 -15.42 -30.11
N ARG A 82 23.10 -15.10 -29.01
CA ARG A 82 22.24 -16.08 -28.33
C ARG A 82 20.99 -16.33 -29.20
N PRO A 83 20.84 -17.51 -29.82
CA PRO A 83 19.71 -17.77 -30.70
C PRO A 83 18.41 -17.89 -29.91
N VAL A 84 17.31 -17.51 -30.55
CA VAL A 84 15.93 -17.71 -30.10
C VAL A 84 15.42 -19.00 -30.73
N ASP A 85 14.83 -19.89 -29.92
CA ASP A 85 14.26 -21.12 -30.45
C ASP A 85 12.99 -20.85 -31.27
N ARG A 86 12.64 -21.80 -32.14
CA ARG A 86 11.52 -21.65 -33.07
C ARG A 86 10.18 -21.38 -32.37
N SER A 87 9.90 -22.09 -31.28
CA SER A 87 8.63 -21.92 -30.55
C SER A 87 8.51 -20.50 -29.96
N THR A 88 9.61 -19.96 -29.44
CA THR A 88 9.68 -18.59 -28.97
C THR A 88 9.54 -17.58 -30.11
N ALA A 89 10.12 -17.85 -31.28
CA ALA A 89 9.99 -16.98 -32.46
C ALA A 89 8.56 -16.98 -33.02
N GLU A 90 7.89 -18.13 -33.05
CA GLU A 90 6.48 -18.28 -33.41
C GLU A 90 5.58 -17.46 -32.46
N HIS A 91 5.74 -17.66 -31.14
CA HIS A 91 4.99 -16.90 -30.13
C HIS A 91 5.22 -15.38 -30.24
N LEU A 92 6.48 -14.95 -30.42
CA LEU A 92 6.81 -13.54 -30.59
C LEU A 92 6.14 -12.94 -31.84
N PHE A 93 6.06 -13.70 -32.92
CA PHE A 93 5.37 -13.26 -34.14
C PHE A 93 3.85 -13.10 -33.91
N GLU A 94 3.22 -14.01 -33.16
CA GLU A 94 1.82 -13.91 -32.76
C GLU A 94 1.57 -12.65 -31.92
N VAL A 95 2.43 -12.38 -30.93
CA VAL A 95 2.36 -11.15 -30.12
C VAL A 95 2.50 -9.90 -30.99
N ILE A 96 3.42 -9.89 -31.96
CA ILE A 96 3.59 -8.76 -32.89
C ILE A 96 2.30 -8.52 -33.68
N ASN A 97 1.68 -9.57 -34.23
CA ASN A 97 0.49 -9.45 -35.07
C ASN A 97 -0.78 -9.07 -34.28
N SER A 98 -0.86 -9.48 -33.02
CA SER A 98 -1.96 -9.08 -32.14
C SER A 98 -1.90 -7.60 -31.71
N ARG A 99 -0.78 -6.92 -31.97
CA ARG A 99 -0.53 -5.54 -31.53
C ARG A 99 -0.26 -4.59 -32.69
N GLU A 100 -1.30 -3.88 -33.12
CA GLU A 100 -1.26 -3.00 -34.30
C GLU A 100 -0.19 -1.90 -34.20
N ASP A 101 0.04 -1.33 -33.01
CA ASP A 101 1.05 -0.32 -32.73
C ASP A 101 2.48 -0.83 -32.99
N VAL A 102 2.76 -2.05 -32.50
CA VAL A 102 4.04 -2.73 -32.65
C VAL A 102 4.27 -3.14 -34.09
N LEU A 103 3.27 -3.75 -34.72
CA LEU A 103 3.30 -4.15 -36.12
C LEU A 103 3.64 -2.98 -37.03
N ARG A 104 2.90 -1.86 -36.93
CA ARG A 104 3.15 -0.65 -37.71
C ARG A 104 4.56 -0.08 -37.49
N ARG A 105 5.06 -0.10 -36.25
CA ARG A 105 6.42 0.35 -35.92
C ARG A 105 7.48 -0.51 -36.58
N LEU A 106 7.35 -1.83 -36.54
CA LEU A 106 8.31 -2.76 -37.13
C LEU A 106 8.31 -2.70 -38.66
N ILE A 107 7.14 -2.56 -39.29
CA ILE A 107 7.02 -2.36 -40.75
C ILE A 107 7.75 -1.09 -41.17
N ARG A 108 7.51 0.05 -40.49
CA ARG A 108 8.18 1.33 -40.80
C ARG A 108 9.70 1.28 -40.70
N ARG A 109 10.25 0.36 -39.90
CA ARG A 109 11.70 0.17 -39.74
C ARG A 109 12.26 -0.96 -40.61
N CYS A 110 11.47 -1.50 -41.54
CA CYS A 110 11.82 -2.69 -42.33
C CYS A 110 12.26 -3.89 -41.47
N ALA A 111 11.79 -3.94 -40.21
CA ALA A 111 12.17 -4.92 -39.22
C ALA A 111 11.15 -6.04 -39.07
N TYR A 112 9.99 -5.97 -39.72
CA TYR A 112 8.95 -7.01 -39.62
C TYR A 112 9.35 -8.31 -40.34
N LEU A 113 9.95 -8.20 -41.53
CA LEU A 113 10.30 -9.35 -42.38
C LEU A 113 11.18 -10.37 -41.66
N LYS A 114 12.15 -9.91 -40.85
CA LYS A 114 13.03 -10.81 -40.07
C LYS A 114 12.28 -11.72 -39.11
N TYR A 115 11.13 -11.28 -38.57
CA TYR A 115 10.30 -12.09 -37.68
C TYR A 115 9.46 -13.11 -38.46
N VAL A 116 9.04 -12.77 -39.69
CA VAL A 116 8.38 -13.70 -40.60
C VAL A 116 9.35 -14.83 -40.98
N GLU A 117 10.56 -14.48 -41.42
CA GLU A 117 11.62 -15.43 -41.79
C GLU A 117 12.00 -16.33 -40.60
N ALA A 118 12.14 -15.74 -39.40
CA ALA A 118 12.46 -16.50 -38.20
C ALA A 118 11.40 -17.52 -37.79
N ARG A 119 10.12 -17.16 -37.95
CA ARG A 119 8.99 -18.07 -37.72
C ARG A 119 9.00 -19.25 -38.71
N LEU A 120 9.33 -18.98 -39.98
CA LEU A 120 9.37 -20.00 -41.03
C LEU A 120 10.60 -20.92 -40.92
N GLY A 121 11.62 -20.49 -40.18
CA GLY A 121 12.89 -21.20 -40.03
C GLY A 121 13.94 -20.79 -41.07
N ASP A 122 13.63 -19.80 -41.93
CA ASP A 122 14.52 -19.30 -42.98
C ASP A 122 15.65 -18.43 -42.42
N ARG A 123 15.52 -17.96 -41.17
CA ARG A 123 16.51 -17.13 -40.48
C ARG A 123 16.58 -17.43 -38.99
N THR A 124 17.78 -17.46 -38.42
CA THR A 124 17.95 -17.49 -36.96
C THR A 124 17.77 -16.08 -36.39
N LEU A 125 16.85 -15.94 -35.42
CA LEU A 125 16.65 -14.70 -34.67
C LEU A 125 17.55 -14.70 -33.42
N TYR A 126 18.25 -13.60 -33.18
CA TYR A 126 19.12 -13.48 -32.01
C TYR A 126 18.54 -12.57 -30.92
N ALA A 127 18.85 -12.90 -29.68
CA ALA A 127 18.26 -12.25 -28.51
C ALA A 127 18.70 -10.79 -28.31
N ASP A 128 19.82 -10.37 -28.89
CA ASP A 128 20.24 -8.97 -28.94
C ASP A 128 19.50 -8.18 -30.01
N GLU A 129 19.16 -8.79 -31.15
CA GLU A 129 18.36 -8.15 -32.21
C GLU A 129 16.96 -7.81 -31.72
N ILE A 130 16.28 -8.75 -31.07
CA ILE A 130 14.92 -8.52 -30.56
C ILE A 130 14.89 -7.43 -29.48
N LEU A 131 15.97 -7.32 -28.68
CA LEU A 131 16.07 -6.31 -27.63
C LEU A 131 16.25 -4.91 -28.24
N ARG A 132 16.95 -4.80 -29.38
CA ARG A 132 17.03 -3.56 -30.17
C ARG A 132 15.66 -3.12 -30.69
N ASP A 133 14.78 -4.05 -30.99
CA ASP A 133 13.42 -3.74 -31.45
C ASP A 133 12.41 -3.48 -30.32
N GLY A 134 12.83 -3.69 -29.07
CA GLY A 134 12.01 -3.47 -27.89
C GLY A 134 11.29 -4.71 -27.39
N PHE A 135 11.90 -5.90 -27.46
CA PHE A 135 11.34 -7.12 -26.86
C PHE A 135 12.29 -7.74 -25.84
N CYS A 136 11.75 -8.22 -24.72
CA CYS A 136 12.49 -8.98 -23.72
C CYS A 136 12.05 -10.45 -23.73
N LEU A 137 12.99 -11.40 -23.88
CA LEU A 137 12.68 -12.84 -23.93
C LEU A 137 11.90 -13.37 -22.71
N ASN A 138 12.05 -12.75 -21.56
CA ASN A 138 11.37 -13.18 -20.34
C ASN A 138 9.95 -12.58 -20.22
N MET A 139 9.60 -11.66 -21.11
CA MET A 139 8.35 -10.88 -21.11
C MET A 139 7.91 -10.64 -22.56
N ILE A 140 7.76 -11.74 -23.32
CA ILE A 140 7.51 -11.67 -24.77
C ILE A 140 6.16 -11.01 -25.08
N ASP A 141 5.17 -11.21 -24.22
CA ASP A 141 3.83 -10.58 -24.33
C ASP A 141 3.85 -9.07 -24.07
N THR A 142 5.02 -8.55 -23.66
CA THR A 142 5.24 -7.21 -23.14
C THR A 142 6.35 -6.52 -23.96
N PRO A 143 5.99 -5.89 -25.10
CA PRO A 143 6.92 -5.10 -25.90
C PRO A 143 7.29 -3.80 -25.17
N ILE A 144 8.58 -3.63 -24.92
CA ILE A 144 9.20 -2.43 -24.35
C ILE A 144 9.64 -1.44 -25.45
N CYS A 145 10.28 -0.34 -25.05
CA CYS A 145 10.86 0.61 -26.00
C CYS A 145 12.15 0.06 -26.64
N PRO A 146 12.48 0.44 -27.89
CA PRO A 146 13.75 0.09 -28.52
C PRO A 146 14.96 0.54 -27.70
N LEU A 147 15.87 -0.38 -27.39
CA LEU A 147 17.08 -0.10 -26.61
C LEU A 147 18.34 -0.03 -27.49
N LYS A 148 19.31 0.79 -27.09
CA LYS A 148 20.66 0.78 -27.67
C LYS A 148 21.44 -0.41 -27.10
N VAL A 149 21.51 -1.51 -27.85
CA VAL A 149 22.19 -2.75 -27.43
C VAL A 149 23.65 -2.73 -27.86
N VAL A 150 24.55 -2.97 -26.91
CA VAL A 150 26.00 -3.15 -27.13
C VAL A 150 26.36 -4.61 -26.83
N THR A 151 27.17 -5.22 -27.68
CA THR A 151 27.54 -6.64 -27.54
C THR A 151 28.93 -6.85 -26.97
N ASN A 152 29.83 -5.89 -27.14
CA ASN A 152 31.14 -5.87 -26.51
C ASN A 152 31.03 -5.33 -25.08
N LEU A 153 31.49 -6.10 -24.08
CA LEU A 153 31.36 -5.72 -22.67
C LEU A 153 32.23 -4.51 -22.32
N GLN A 154 33.48 -4.48 -22.81
CA GLN A 154 34.42 -3.38 -22.58
C GLN A 154 33.85 -2.05 -23.12
N GLU A 155 33.41 -2.03 -24.38
CA GLU A 155 32.81 -0.84 -25.01
C GLU A 155 31.58 -0.34 -24.23
N ALA A 156 30.81 -1.25 -23.64
CA ALA A 156 29.64 -0.90 -22.88
C ALA A 156 29.99 -0.22 -21.55
N VAL A 157 30.97 -0.74 -20.80
CA VAL A 157 31.19 -0.34 -19.40
C VAL A 157 32.37 0.61 -19.18
N TRP A 158 33.27 0.75 -20.16
CA TRP A 158 34.50 1.53 -20.02
C TRP A 158 34.25 2.99 -19.64
N ASP A 159 33.29 3.64 -20.28
CA ASP A 159 32.96 5.05 -20.09
C ASP A 159 31.63 5.28 -19.35
N ALA A 160 31.08 4.24 -18.71
CA ALA A 160 29.82 4.32 -17.99
C ALA A 160 29.97 5.14 -16.69
N ASP A 161 29.07 6.08 -16.45
CA ASP A 161 28.95 6.80 -15.17
C ASP A 161 28.10 6.00 -14.19
N ILE A 162 27.04 5.37 -14.69
CA ILE A 162 26.17 4.48 -13.93
C ILE A 162 26.15 3.10 -14.59
N VAL A 163 26.39 2.06 -13.79
CA VAL A 163 26.22 0.67 -14.21
C VAL A 163 25.07 0.04 -13.45
N VAL A 164 24.04 -0.40 -14.18
CA VAL A 164 22.91 -1.13 -13.60
C VAL A 164 23.19 -2.63 -13.72
N ASN A 165 23.40 -3.31 -12.60
CA ASN A 165 23.55 -4.76 -12.57
C ASN A 165 22.17 -5.43 -12.64
N GLY A 166 21.79 -5.92 -13.81
CA GLY A 166 20.61 -6.76 -14.06
C GLY A 166 20.93 -8.26 -14.13
N LEU A 167 22.13 -8.68 -13.73
CA LEU A 167 22.54 -10.08 -13.68
C LEU A 167 21.99 -10.77 -12.43
N PRO A 168 21.81 -12.11 -12.46
CA PRO A 168 21.63 -12.86 -11.23
C PRO A 168 22.89 -12.78 -10.36
N SER A 169 22.72 -12.93 -9.03
CA SER A 169 23.81 -12.97 -8.04
C SER A 169 24.91 -13.98 -8.41
N THR A 170 24.52 -15.15 -8.93
CA THR A 170 25.44 -16.23 -9.33
C THR A 170 26.38 -15.87 -10.48
N GLU A 171 25.98 -14.94 -11.35
CA GLU A 171 26.81 -14.46 -12.47
C GLU A 171 27.51 -13.13 -12.14
N THR A 172 27.08 -12.46 -11.07
CA THR A 172 27.56 -11.13 -10.70
C THR A 172 29.07 -11.14 -10.49
N ARG A 173 29.61 -12.14 -9.78
CA ARG A 173 31.06 -12.22 -9.50
C ARG A 173 31.90 -12.38 -10.77
N GLU A 174 31.51 -13.28 -11.66
CA GLU A 174 32.25 -13.57 -12.89
C GLU A 174 32.28 -12.34 -13.81
N VAL A 175 31.10 -11.77 -14.10
CA VAL A 175 30.98 -10.65 -15.03
C VAL A 175 31.62 -9.39 -14.45
N PHE A 176 31.40 -9.08 -13.17
CA PHE A 176 32.06 -7.92 -12.55
C PHE A 176 33.57 -8.13 -12.36
N GLY A 177 34.04 -9.37 -12.24
CA GLY A 177 35.47 -9.71 -12.28
C GLY A 177 36.09 -9.50 -13.67
N GLU A 178 35.33 -9.66 -14.75
CA GLU A 178 35.76 -9.28 -16.09
C GLU A 178 35.76 -7.75 -16.24
N ILE A 179 34.67 -7.08 -15.83
CA ILE A 179 34.54 -5.62 -15.87
C ILE A 179 35.67 -4.93 -15.10
N SER A 180 36.09 -5.50 -13.96
CA SER A 180 37.16 -4.92 -13.15
C SER A 180 38.48 -4.77 -13.89
N ARG A 181 38.77 -5.65 -14.86
CA ARG A 181 39.98 -5.56 -15.70
C ARG A 181 39.99 -4.27 -16.53
N TYR A 182 38.83 -3.83 -16.98
CA TYR A 182 38.65 -2.59 -17.74
C TYR A 182 38.62 -1.35 -16.85
N TRP A 183 38.27 -1.47 -15.57
CA TRP A 183 38.20 -0.31 -14.67
C TRP A 183 39.49 0.03 -13.96
N LYS A 184 40.49 -0.86 -13.98
CA LYS A 184 41.82 -0.60 -13.39
C LYS A 184 42.47 0.69 -13.90
N GLU A 185 42.18 1.07 -15.14
CA GLU A 185 42.76 2.23 -15.81
C GLU A 185 41.89 3.50 -15.69
N ARG A 186 40.73 3.42 -15.02
CA ARG A 186 39.83 4.59 -14.86
C ARG A 186 40.28 5.47 -13.70
N ILE A 187 40.20 6.78 -13.92
CA ILE A 187 40.46 7.80 -12.90
C ILE A 187 39.28 7.89 -11.91
N SER A 188 38.05 7.68 -12.38
CA SER A 188 36.83 7.77 -11.56
C SER A 188 36.08 6.45 -11.46
N ALA A 189 35.63 6.12 -10.25
CA ALA A 189 34.79 4.94 -10.00
C ALA A 189 33.33 5.23 -10.40
N PRO A 190 32.67 4.31 -11.13
CA PRO A 190 31.26 4.46 -11.50
C PRO A 190 30.35 4.28 -10.28
N ILE A 191 29.11 4.76 -10.41
CA ILE A 191 28.01 4.39 -9.52
C ILE A 191 27.40 3.09 -10.00
N ILE A 192 27.17 2.14 -9.11
CA ILE A 192 26.58 0.84 -9.46
C ILE A 192 25.21 0.72 -8.79
N ILE A 193 24.19 0.39 -9.58
CA ILE A 193 22.84 0.08 -9.11
C ILE A 193 22.59 -1.41 -9.31
N SER A 194 22.64 -2.17 -8.23
CA SER A 194 22.38 -3.61 -8.25
C SER A 194 20.91 -3.92 -8.14
N LEU A 195 20.41 -4.70 -9.09
CA LEU A 195 19.08 -5.30 -9.07
C LEU A 195 19.12 -6.77 -8.64
N ALA A 196 20.32 -7.29 -8.39
CA ALA A 196 20.54 -8.70 -8.05
C ALA A 196 20.03 -9.02 -6.65
N LYS A 197 19.38 -10.18 -6.52
CA LYS A 197 18.92 -10.75 -5.24
C LYS A 197 19.63 -12.08 -5.01
N GLY A 198 19.88 -12.44 -3.76
CA GLY A 198 20.55 -13.69 -3.37
C GLY A 198 21.69 -13.44 -2.39
N ILE A 199 22.27 -14.52 -1.87
CA ILE A 199 23.39 -14.47 -0.92
C ILE A 199 24.42 -15.57 -1.20
N GLU A 200 25.67 -15.34 -0.80
CA GLU A 200 26.67 -16.39 -0.55
C GLU A 200 26.99 -16.44 0.94
N ALA A 201 27.49 -17.57 1.43
CA ALA A 201 28.00 -17.72 2.79
C ALA A 201 29.53 -17.85 2.74
N ALA A 202 30.22 -17.16 3.65
CA ALA A 202 31.64 -17.32 3.91
C ALA A 202 31.83 -17.72 5.37
N LEU A 203 32.45 -18.87 5.62
CA LEU A 203 32.57 -19.45 6.95
C LEU A 203 33.84 -18.97 7.69
N ASP A 204 34.91 -18.65 6.96
CA ASP A 204 36.19 -18.25 7.54
C ASP A 204 36.49 -16.75 7.41
N PRO A 205 37.16 -16.13 8.41
CA PRO A 205 37.49 -16.67 9.73
C PRO A 205 36.30 -16.68 10.71
N VAL A 206 35.18 -16.03 10.33
CA VAL A 206 33.92 -16.01 11.07
C VAL A 206 32.78 -16.12 10.06
N PRO A 207 31.73 -16.92 10.36
CA PRO A 207 30.58 -17.07 9.50
C PRO A 207 29.89 -15.73 9.21
N ARG A 208 29.71 -15.43 7.91
CA ARG A 208 29.05 -14.22 7.42
C ARG A 208 28.39 -14.43 6.05
N ILE A 209 27.43 -13.59 5.76
CA ILE A 209 26.78 -13.47 4.47
C ILE A 209 27.58 -12.51 3.59
N ILE A 210 27.71 -12.87 2.32
CA ILE A 210 28.18 -11.99 1.25
C ILE A 210 26.97 -11.61 0.39
N THR A 211 26.61 -10.33 0.38
CA THR A 211 25.52 -9.80 -0.45
C THR A 211 25.99 -9.50 -1.89
N PRO A 212 25.08 -9.36 -2.87
CA PRO A 212 25.45 -9.02 -4.24
C PRO A 212 26.25 -7.72 -4.33
N THR A 213 25.91 -6.71 -3.54
CA THR A 213 26.69 -5.47 -3.43
C THR A 213 28.12 -5.72 -2.94
N GLN A 214 28.30 -6.59 -1.94
CA GLN A 214 29.64 -7.00 -1.48
C GLN A 214 30.39 -7.84 -2.53
N MET A 215 29.71 -8.69 -3.30
CA MET A 215 30.33 -9.43 -4.41
C MET A 215 30.89 -8.48 -5.47
N ILE A 216 30.13 -7.44 -5.83
CA ILE A 216 30.57 -6.40 -6.78
C ILE A 216 31.78 -5.66 -6.20
N ASN A 217 31.72 -5.23 -4.94
CA ASN A 217 32.84 -4.56 -4.28
C ASN A 217 34.11 -5.42 -4.29
N HIS A 218 34.03 -6.69 -3.88
CA HIS A 218 35.17 -7.61 -3.87
C HIS A 218 35.72 -7.90 -5.27
N ALA A 219 34.86 -8.00 -6.28
CA ALA A 219 35.27 -8.30 -7.65
C ALA A 219 35.91 -7.10 -8.37
N THR A 220 35.48 -5.87 -8.03
CA THR A 220 35.85 -4.66 -8.78
C THR A 220 36.76 -3.69 -8.05
N GLY A 221 36.76 -3.73 -6.71
CA GLY A 221 37.37 -2.68 -5.88
C GLY A 221 36.59 -1.36 -5.89
N VAL A 222 35.43 -1.27 -6.55
CA VAL A 222 34.60 -0.06 -6.50
C VAL A 222 34.16 0.18 -5.06
N PRO A 223 34.34 1.40 -4.52
CA PRO A 223 34.00 1.68 -3.12
C PRO A 223 32.55 1.34 -2.80
N ILE A 224 32.30 0.73 -1.64
CA ILE A 224 30.97 0.23 -1.26
C ILE A 224 29.93 1.37 -1.23
N GLU A 225 30.36 2.60 -0.93
CA GLU A 225 29.49 3.76 -0.95
C GLU A 225 28.96 4.12 -2.33
N ASN A 226 29.62 3.68 -3.41
CA ASN A 226 29.18 3.87 -4.79
C ASN A 226 28.28 2.73 -5.29
N ILE A 227 28.05 1.69 -4.49
CA ILE A 227 27.23 0.53 -4.87
C ILE A 227 25.94 0.57 -4.08
N LEU A 228 24.82 0.60 -4.80
CA LEU A 228 23.47 0.69 -4.26
C LEU A 228 22.67 -0.53 -4.70
N TYR A 229 21.63 -0.86 -3.94
CA TYR A 229 20.65 -1.86 -4.32
C TYR A 229 19.31 -1.21 -4.59
N VAL A 230 18.60 -1.69 -5.62
CA VAL A 230 17.21 -1.31 -5.88
C VAL A 230 16.34 -2.56 -5.90
N GLY A 231 15.43 -2.67 -4.94
CA GLY A 231 14.56 -3.82 -4.76
C GLY A 231 13.06 -3.51 -4.81
N GLY A 232 12.28 -4.48 -5.29
CA GLY A 232 10.83 -4.62 -5.12
C GLY A 232 10.31 -5.91 -5.76
N PRO A 233 9.04 -6.29 -5.51
CA PRO A 233 8.60 -7.68 -5.66
C PRO A 233 8.19 -8.00 -7.10
N ASN A 234 7.49 -7.08 -7.78
CA ASN A 234 6.92 -7.28 -9.11
C ASN A 234 7.10 -6.08 -10.04
N ILE A 235 8.14 -5.29 -9.77
CA ILE A 235 8.29 -3.99 -10.40
C ILE A 235 8.35 -4.08 -11.94
N ALA A 236 8.88 -5.16 -12.53
CA ALA A 236 9.03 -5.28 -13.99
C ALA A 236 7.70 -5.21 -14.75
N SER A 237 6.71 -6.01 -14.32
CA SER A 237 5.41 -6.07 -14.98
C SER A 237 4.55 -4.87 -14.63
N GLU A 238 4.54 -4.48 -13.35
CA GLU A 238 3.75 -3.35 -12.86
C GLU A 238 4.20 -2.04 -13.51
N ILE A 239 5.51 -1.76 -13.52
CA ILE A 239 6.05 -0.58 -14.19
C ILE A 239 5.72 -0.58 -15.67
N TYR A 240 5.91 -1.72 -16.33
CA TYR A 240 5.62 -1.79 -17.75
C TYR A 240 4.15 -1.50 -18.04
N ASN A 241 3.23 -2.10 -17.26
CA ASN A 241 1.79 -1.88 -17.38
C ASN A 241 1.36 -0.47 -16.94
N LYS A 242 2.29 0.38 -16.50
CA LYS A 242 2.04 1.69 -15.89
C LYS A 242 1.14 1.60 -14.65
N GLU A 243 1.16 0.46 -13.99
CA GLU A 243 0.57 0.26 -12.68
C GLU A 243 1.47 0.93 -11.63
N TYR A 244 0.88 1.30 -10.50
CA TYR A 244 1.65 1.89 -9.41
C TYR A 244 2.62 0.87 -8.82
N ALA A 245 3.91 1.14 -9.00
CA ALA A 245 5.00 0.32 -8.48
C ALA A 245 5.80 1.06 -7.42
N ASN A 246 6.18 0.35 -6.36
CA ASN A 246 7.04 0.85 -5.29
C ASN A 246 8.39 0.11 -5.30
N ALA A 247 9.48 0.87 -5.36
CA ALA A 247 10.84 0.36 -5.15
C ALA A 247 11.48 0.98 -3.91
N ARG A 248 12.50 0.27 -3.41
CA ARG A 248 13.38 0.75 -2.35
C ARG A 248 14.80 0.81 -2.88
N ILE A 249 15.42 1.98 -2.77
CA ILE A 249 16.85 2.14 -3.01
C ILE A 249 17.60 2.14 -1.68
N CYS A 250 18.61 1.27 -1.60
CA CYS A 250 19.40 1.06 -0.41
C CYS A 250 20.89 1.28 -0.68
N GLY A 251 21.64 1.68 0.35
CA GLY A 251 23.07 1.98 0.26
C GLY A 251 23.45 3.31 0.88
N ALA A 252 24.65 3.80 0.58
CA ALA A 252 25.19 5.01 1.19
C ALA A 252 24.37 6.26 0.83
N GLU A 253 24.20 7.14 1.83
CA GLU A 253 23.38 8.35 1.71
C GLU A 253 23.83 9.27 0.56
N LYS A 254 25.14 9.34 0.31
CA LYS A 254 25.78 10.11 -0.77
C LYS A 254 25.04 9.99 -2.09
N TRP A 255 24.70 8.77 -2.49
CA TRP A 255 24.02 8.51 -3.77
C TRP A 255 22.57 8.08 -3.62
N ARG A 256 22.19 7.50 -2.46
CA ARG A 256 20.85 6.95 -2.24
C ARG A 256 19.74 7.98 -2.44
N LYS A 257 19.84 9.15 -1.80
CA LYS A 257 18.80 10.20 -1.89
C LYS A 257 18.75 10.83 -3.29
N PRO A 258 19.88 11.24 -3.91
CA PRO A 258 19.87 11.76 -5.28
C PRO A 258 19.33 10.75 -6.30
N LEU A 259 19.74 9.47 -6.21
CA LEU A 259 19.24 8.44 -7.11
C LEU A 259 17.76 8.13 -6.88
N ALA A 260 17.26 8.14 -5.64
CA ALA A 260 15.83 8.01 -5.38
C ALA A 260 15.04 9.10 -6.13
N LYS A 261 15.51 10.35 -6.07
CA LYS A 261 14.90 11.48 -6.79
C LYS A 261 14.99 11.31 -8.31
N PHE A 262 16.15 10.90 -8.82
CA PHE A 262 16.38 10.64 -10.25
C PHE A 262 15.50 9.51 -10.78
N LEU A 263 15.30 8.44 -10.02
CA LEU A 263 14.54 7.27 -10.47
C LEU A 263 13.02 7.43 -10.36
N ARG A 264 12.51 8.39 -9.56
CA ARG A 264 11.06 8.59 -9.38
C ARG A 264 10.37 8.99 -10.69
N GLN A 265 9.26 8.31 -10.97
CA GLN A 265 8.36 8.58 -12.09
C GLN A 265 6.90 8.58 -11.61
N PRO A 266 5.93 9.08 -12.41
CA PRO A 266 4.53 9.18 -11.97
C PRO A 266 3.91 7.87 -11.45
N HIS A 267 4.28 6.74 -12.04
CA HIS A 267 3.81 5.40 -11.64
C HIS A 267 4.90 4.56 -10.96
N PHE A 268 6.06 5.15 -10.68
CA PHE A 268 7.19 4.46 -10.05
C PHE A 268 7.76 5.28 -8.89
N ILE A 269 7.35 4.91 -7.68
CA ILE A 269 7.81 5.58 -6.46
C ILE A 269 9.04 4.85 -5.92
N VAL A 270 10.10 5.61 -5.68
CA VAL A 270 11.34 5.10 -5.11
C VAL A 270 11.54 5.68 -3.71
N TRP A 271 11.47 4.80 -2.72
CA TRP A 271 11.71 5.07 -1.31
C TRP A 271 13.19 4.88 -0.99
N ASP A 272 13.78 5.77 -0.20
CA ASP A 272 15.14 5.60 0.28
C ASP A 272 15.16 4.81 1.61
N ASN A 273 16.03 3.81 1.72
CA ASN A 273 16.23 3.04 2.97
C ASN A 273 17.73 2.80 3.22
N SER A 274 18.24 3.03 4.43
CA SER A 274 19.68 2.82 4.72
C SER A 274 20.06 1.34 4.88
N ASP A 275 19.10 0.46 5.14
CA ASP A 275 19.33 -0.94 5.50
C ASP A 275 19.58 -1.85 4.28
N LEU A 276 20.69 -1.60 3.58
CA LEU A 276 21.08 -2.32 2.36
C LEU A 276 21.15 -3.83 2.53
N VAL A 277 21.94 -4.27 3.53
CA VAL A 277 22.31 -5.67 3.70
C VAL A 277 21.05 -6.51 3.92
N THR A 278 20.17 -6.07 4.81
CA THR A 278 18.95 -6.78 5.13
C THR A 278 18.01 -6.93 3.93
N HIS A 279 17.85 -5.88 3.12
CA HIS A 279 16.97 -5.94 1.93
C HIS A 279 17.51 -6.90 0.85
N GLU A 280 18.83 -7.02 0.68
CA GLU A 280 19.44 -7.99 -0.23
C GLU A 280 19.28 -9.43 0.29
N VAL A 281 19.51 -9.64 1.60
CA VAL A 281 19.46 -10.95 2.26
C VAL A 281 18.04 -11.51 2.30
N MET A 282 17.06 -10.68 2.64
CA MET A 282 15.65 -11.06 2.68
C MET A 282 15.12 -11.45 1.29
N GLY A 283 15.65 -10.86 0.22
CA GLY A 283 15.36 -11.29 -1.15
C GLY A 283 15.84 -12.72 -1.43
N GLY A 284 17.00 -13.09 -0.90
CA GLY A 284 17.51 -14.47 -0.95
C GLY A 284 16.61 -15.44 -0.21
N LEU A 285 16.17 -15.08 1.00
CA LEU A 285 15.32 -15.92 1.83
C LEU A 285 13.95 -16.19 1.17
N LYS A 286 13.37 -15.18 0.52
CA LYS A 286 12.16 -15.33 -0.30
C LYS A 286 12.34 -16.34 -1.45
N ASN A 287 13.51 -16.34 -2.10
CA ASN A 287 13.80 -17.26 -3.19
C ASN A 287 13.88 -18.72 -2.73
N VAL A 288 14.39 -18.98 -1.51
CA VAL A 288 14.43 -20.32 -0.89
C VAL A 288 13.01 -20.87 -0.75
N TYR A 289 12.15 -20.19 0.00
CA TYR A 289 10.81 -20.71 0.32
C TYR A 289 9.86 -20.72 -0.88
N ALA A 290 10.12 -19.88 -1.90
CA ALA A 290 9.38 -19.93 -3.16
C ALA A 290 9.56 -21.28 -3.89
N ILE A 291 10.74 -21.92 -3.82
CA ILE A 291 10.93 -23.26 -4.40
C ILE A 291 10.02 -24.28 -3.70
N GLY A 292 10.04 -24.30 -2.37
CA GLY A 292 9.18 -25.21 -1.59
C GLY A 292 7.69 -24.98 -1.87
N ALA A 293 7.26 -23.72 -2.01
CA ALA A 293 5.87 -23.39 -2.32
C ALA A 293 5.44 -23.96 -3.67
N GLY A 294 6.32 -23.88 -4.67
CA GLY A 294 6.14 -24.50 -5.97
C GLY A 294 5.97 -26.01 -5.91
N MET A 295 6.82 -26.69 -5.12
CA MET A 295 6.72 -28.14 -4.91
C MET A 295 5.38 -28.51 -4.28
N ILE A 296 5.00 -27.84 -3.20
CA ILE A 296 3.71 -28.05 -2.52
C ILE A 296 2.53 -27.81 -3.47
N ALA A 297 2.57 -26.75 -4.26
CA ALA A 297 1.52 -26.43 -5.22
C ALA A 297 1.36 -27.48 -6.33
N ALA A 298 2.42 -28.23 -6.67
CA ALA A 298 2.33 -29.36 -7.61
C ALA A 298 1.89 -30.67 -6.93
N LEU A 299 2.40 -30.93 -5.73
CA LEU A 299 2.18 -32.19 -5.02
C LEU A 299 0.81 -32.27 -4.34
N THR A 300 0.21 -31.11 -4.03
CA THR A 300 -1.10 -31.03 -3.39
C THR A 300 -2.15 -30.58 -4.40
N ASN A 301 -3.27 -31.30 -4.46
CA ASN A 301 -4.47 -30.88 -5.19
C ASN A 301 -5.41 -30.07 -4.27
N GLU A 302 -4.85 -29.45 -3.23
CA GLU A 302 -5.59 -29.04 -2.05
C GLU A 302 -6.03 -27.57 -2.08
N SER A 303 -7.07 -27.30 -1.28
CA SER A 303 -7.78 -26.02 -1.18
C SER A 303 -6.88 -24.87 -0.70
N ALA A 304 -7.39 -23.64 -0.78
CA ALA A 304 -6.69 -22.45 -0.25
C ALA A 304 -6.28 -22.60 1.23
N THR A 305 -7.02 -23.41 1.99
CA THR A 305 -6.75 -23.68 3.42
C THR A 305 -5.44 -24.42 3.63
N SER A 306 -5.13 -25.47 2.87
CA SER A 306 -3.85 -26.20 3.02
C SER A 306 -2.64 -25.34 2.66
N LYS A 307 -2.79 -24.45 1.68
CA LYS A 307 -1.74 -23.48 1.30
C LYS A 307 -1.47 -22.46 2.42
N SER A 308 -2.48 -22.12 3.22
CA SER A 308 -2.30 -21.20 4.36
C SER A 308 -1.48 -21.80 5.51
N VAL A 309 -1.56 -23.12 5.73
CA VAL A 309 -0.73 -23.82 6.73
C VAL A 309 0.75 -23.75 6.32
N TYR A 310 1.08 -24.13 5.08
CA TYR A 310 2.43 -23.99 4.53
C TYR A 310 2.95 -22.55 4.66
N PHE A 311 2.11 -21.58 4.30
CA PHE A 311 2.44 -20.17 4.41
C PHE A 311 2.80 -19.76 5.85
N ALA A 312 2.05 -20.22 6.85
CA ALA A 312 2.31 -19.94 8.25
C ALA A 312 3.67 -20.50 8.72
N HIS A 313 3.98 -21.75 8.39
CA HIS A 313 5.25 -22.37 8.76
C HIS A 313 6.45 -21.68 8.10
N CYS A 314 6.42 -21.44 6.79
CA CYS A 314 7.48 -20.70 6.10
C CYS A 314 7.68 -19.30 6.67
N THR A 315 6.57 -18.60 6.94
CA THR A 315 6.62 -17.26 7.51
C THR A 315 7.28 -17.27 8.88
N SER A 316 6.98 -18.25 9.73
CA SER A 316 7.61 -18.37 11.05
C SER A 316 9.13 -18.62 10.96
N GLU A 317 9.60 -19.49 10.05
CA GLU A 317 11.06 -19.69 9.83
C GLU A 317 11.71 -18.41 9.29
N MET A 318 11.04 -17.70 8.38
CA MET A 318 11.53 -16.42 7.86
C MET A 318 11.65 -15.36 8.96
N ILE A 319 10.65 -15.26 9.83
CA ILE A 319 10.66 -14.33 10.98
C ILE A 319 11.83 -14.68 11.91
N PHE A 320 11.98 -15.95 12.26
CA PHE A 320 13.06 -16.43 13.12
C PHE A 320 14.45 -16.10 12.54
N ILE A 321 14.68 -16.42 11.26
CA ILE A 321 15.94 -16.10 10.58
C ILE A 321 16.15 -14.57 10.49
N THR A 322 15.09 -13.78 10.33
CA THR A 322 15.19 -12.31 10.30
C THR A 322 15.65 -11.75 11.65
N HIS A 323 15.20 -12.30 12.78
CA HIS A 323 15.63 -11.86 14.12
C HIS A 323 17.10 -12.21 14.42
N LEU A 324 17.65 -13.25 13.79
CA LEU A 324 19.08 -13.54 13.87
C LEU A 324 19.93 -12.51 13.11
N LEU A 325 19.37 -11.98 12.01
CA LEU A 325 20.12 -11.19 11.03
C LEU A 325 19.91 -9.68 11.16
N ALA A 326 18.79 -9.20 11.72
CA ALA A 326 18.46 -7.78 11.78
C ALA A 326 18.36 -7.25 13.21
N GLU A 327 18.79 -6.01 13.41
CA GLU A 327 18.71 -5.30 14.71
C GLU A 327 17.27 -4.91 15.06
N ASP A 328 16.54 -4.39 14.08
CA ASP A 328 15.15 -3.96 14.19
C ASP A 328 14.25 -4.82 13.28
N PRO A 329 14.03 -6.11 13.60
CA PRO A 329 13.28 -7.04 12.73
C PRO A 329 11.84 -6.57 12.43
N GLU A 330 11.23 -5.81 13.35
CA GLU A 330 9.88 -5.24 13.19
C GLU A 330 9.78 -4.28 12.00
N LYS A 331 10.84 -3.52 11.69
CA LYS A 331 10.87 -2.60 10.53
C LYS A 331 10.82 -3.33 9.19
N LEU A 332 11.06 -4.64 9.21
CA LEU A 332 11.12 -5.50 8.03
C LEU A 332 9.88 -6.40 7.92
N ALA A 333 9.15 -6.61 9.01
CA ALA A 333 8.03 -7.53 9.10
C ALA A 333 6.90 -7.20 8.10
N GLY A 334 6.45 -5.95 8.02
CA GLY A 334 5.37 -5.56 7.08
C GLY A 334 5.72 -5.80 5.60
N PRO A 335 6.87 -5.30 5.10
CA PRO A 335 7.31 -5.50 3.72
C PRO A 335 7.71 -6.95 3.40
N LEU A 336 8.20 -7.71 4.37
CA LEU A 336 8.44 -9.14 4.21
C LEU A 336 7.13 -9.90 4.02
N LEU A 337 6.15 -9.69 4.90
CA LEU A 337 4.86 -10.40 4.87
C LEU A 337 4.05 -10.12 3.60
N ALA A 338 4.00 -8.85 3.15
CA ALA A 338 3.30 -8.47 1.92
C ALA A 338 3.91 -9.14 0.67
N ASP A 339 5.25 -9.22 0.62
CA ASP A 339 5.98 -9.83 -0.49
C ASP A 339 5.92 -11.36 -0.46
N THR A 340 5.84 -11.97 0.72
CA THR A 340 5.77 -13.43 0.89
C THR A 340 4.50 -14.00 0.23
N TYR A 341 3.35 -13.34 0.35
CA TYR A 341 2.11 -13.82 -0.26
C TYR A 341 2.15 -13.80 -1.81
N VAL A 342 2.72 -12.74 -2.39
CA VAL A 342 2.80 -12.55 -3.84
C VAL A 342 3.89 -13.44 -4.46
N THR A 343 5.03 -13.61 -3.78
CA THR A 343 6.22 -14.31 -4.31
C THR A 343 6.12 -15.83 -4.20
N LEU A 344 5.42 -16.36 -3.19
CA LEU A 344 5.32 -17.81 -2.99
C LEU A 344 4.44 -18.52 -4.03
N LEU A 345 3.52 -17.81 -4.69
CA LEU A 345 2.53 -18.43 -5.59
C LEU A 345 2.82 -18.24 -7.08
N LYS A 346 3.66 -17.27 -7.47
CA LYS A 346 4.01 -16.98 -8.87
C LYS A 346 5.45 -16.47 -8.96
N GLY A 347 6.28 -17.10 -9.79
CA GLY A 347 7.66 -16.69 -10.01
C GLY A 347 8.56 -17.82 -10.50
N ARG A 348 9.78 -17.49 -10.95
CA ARG A 348 10.73 -18.46 -11.52
C ARG A 348 11.11 -19.57 -10.55
N ASN A 349 11.35 -19.24 -9.28
CA ASN A 349 11.71 -20.21 -8.24
C ASN A 349 10.52 -21.13 -7.86
N ALA A 350 9.31 -20.58 -7.79
CA ALA A 350 8.09 -21.37 -7.59
C ALA A 350 7.80 -22.29 -8.79
N TRP A 351 7.96 -21.80 -10.02
CA TRP A 351 7.86 -22.65 -11.21
C TRP A 351 8.89 -23.79 -11.17
N TYR A 352 10.14 -23.52 -10.79
CA TYR A 352 11.17 -24.55 -10.68
C TYR A 352 10.78 -25.66 -9.69
N GLY A 353 10.32 -25.28 -8.50
CA GLY A 353 9.80 -26.24 -7.51
C GLY A 353 8.63 -27.07 -8.06
N GLN A 354 7.72 -26.43 -8.80
CA GLN A 354 6.57 -27.10 -9.43
C GLN A 354 7.01 -28.14 -10.46
N MET A 355 7.96 -27.80 -11.33
CA MET A 355 8.45 -28.71 -12.37
C MET A 355 9.22 -29.90 -11.76
N LEU A 356 10.03 -29.65 -10.73
CA LEU A 356 10.72 -30.71 -9.99
C LEU A 356 9.73 -31.69 -9.37
N ALA A 357 8.67 -31.17 -8.73
CA ALA A 357 7.64 -32.00 -8.11
C ALA A 357 6.83 -32.81 -9.12
N LYS A 358 6.61 -32.30 -10.32
CA LYS A 358 5.94 -33.02 -11.41
C LYS A 358 6.84 -34.03 -12.14
N GLY A 359 8.15 -34.01 -11.87
CA GLY A 359 9.13 -34.81 -12.60
C GLY A 359 9.40 -34.33 -14.03
N GLU A 360 8.98 -33.11 -14.38
CA GLU A 360 9.23 -32.52 -15.71
C GLU A 360 10.67 -32.04 -15.87
N ILE A 361 11.35 -31.75 -14.75
CA ILE A 361 12.79 -31.49 -14.69
C ILE A 361 13.42 -32.30 -13.55
N SER A 362 14.69 -32.66 -13.68
CA SER A 362 15.45 -33.37 -12.66
C SER A 362 16.59 -32.54 -12.10
N LEU A 363 17.04 -32.85 -10.89
CA LEU A 363 18.20 -32.21 -10.26
C LEU A 363 19.51 -32.51 -11.01
N ASP A 364 19.55 -33.56 -11.84
CA ASP A 364 20.70 -33.90 -12.68
C ASP A 364 20.88 -32.95 -13.87
N MET A 365 19.83 -32.18 -14.20
CA MET A 365 19.93 -31.09 -15.18
C MET A 365 20.74 -29.89 -14.63
N GLY A 366 21.07 -29.90 -13.33
CA GLY A 366 21.81 -28.84 -12.65
C GLY A 366 20.97 -27.59 -12.40
N ASP A 367 21.62 -26.58 -11.81
CA ASP A 367 20.94 -25.34 -11.40
C ASP A 367 20.69 -24.38 -12.56
N SER A 368 21.15 -24.70 -13.78
CA SER A 368 20.99 -23.88 -14.97
C SER A 368 20.08 -24.58 -15.98
N ILE A 369 18.83 -24.13 -16.04
CA ILE A 369 17.86 -24.72 -16.95
C ILE A 369 17.93 -24.01 -18.30
N LYS A 370 18.11 -24.79 -19.38
CA LYS A 370 18.14 -24.29 -20.76
C LYS A 370 16.89 -23.45 -21.03
N GLY A 371 17.09 -22.20 -21.49
CA GLY A 371 16.00 -21.25 -21.74
C GLY A 371 15.50 -20.46 -20.50
N LYS A 372 15.76 -20.93 -19.27
CA LYS A 372 15.33 -20.26 -18.03
C LYS A 372 16.47 -19.65 -17.20
N GLY A 373 17.73 -20.09 -17.43
CA GLY A 373 18.93 -19.62 -16.73
C GLY A 373 19.10 -20.26 -15.35
N THR A 374 20.01 -19.71 -14.54
CA THR A 374 20.34 -20.25 -13.22
C THR A 374 19.24 -20.00 -12.18
N ILE A 375 18.93 -21.02 -11.39
CA ILE A 375 17.93 -20.99 -10.31
C ILE A 375 18.57 -20.50 -9.02
N GLN A 376 18.44 -19.20 -8.76
CA GLN A 376 19.08 -18.55 -7.62
C GLN A 376 18.64 -19.09 -6.25
N GLY A 377 17.43 -19.63 -6.15
CA GLY A 377 16.94 -20.18 -4.88
C GLY A 377 17.74 -21.38 -4.39
N VAL A 378 18.32 -22.21 -5.28
CA VAL A 378 19.11 -23.39 -4.88
C VAL A 378 20.40 -22.97 -4.18
N SER A 379 21.15 -22.03 -4.76
CA SER A 379 22.37 -21.51 -4.12
C SER A 379 22.08 -20.80 -2.79
N ALA A 380 20.94 -20.12 -2.68
CA ALA A 380 20.52 -19.49 -1.43
C ALA A 380 20.15 -20.52 -0.35
N VAL A 381 19.51 -21.64 -0.69
CA VAL A 381 19.22 -22.75 0.24
C VAL A 381 20.53 -23.25 0.85
N HIS A 382 21.54 -23.52 0.01
CA HIS A 382 22.85 -23.96 0.48
C HIS A 382 23.50 -22.91 1.41
N ALA A 383 23.54 -21.64 1.01
CA ALA A 383 24.17 -20.58 1.80
C ALA A 383 23.50 -20.38 3.17
N PHE A 384 22.17 -20.32 3.24
CA PHE A 384 21.47 -20.18 4.52
C PHE A 384 21.63 -21.43 5.39
N TYR A 385 21.55 -22.64 4.81
CA TYR A 385 21.73 -23.88 5.55
C TYR A 385 23.12 -23.96 6.18
N GLU A 386 24.19 -23.74 5.41
CA GLU A 386 25.57 -23.76 5.90
C GLU A 386 25.81 -22.74 7.01
N LEU A 387 25.25 -21.53 6.85
CA LEU A 387 25.37 -20.47 7.84
C LEU A 387 24.65 -20.82 9.15
N LEU A 388 23.39 -21.26 9.07
CA LEU A 388 22.56 -21.57 10.23
C LEU A 388 22.97 -22.88 10.93
N SER A 389 23.78 -23.70 10.27
CA SER A 389 24.37 -24.92 10.85
C SER A 389 25.61 -24.64 11.71
N GLN A 390 26.13 -23.41 11.71
CA GLN A 390 27.37 -23.10 12.41
C GLN A 390 27.22 -23.18 13.93
N PRO A 391 28.07 -23.95 14.64
CA PRO A 391 28.00 -24.09 16.10
C PRO A 391 28.09 -22.76 16.86
N SER A 392 28.78 -21.77 16.28
CA SER A 392 28.96 -20.44 16.88
C SER A 392 27.68 -19.61 17.01
N LEU A 393 26.58 -20.01 16.36
CA LEU A 393 25.31 -19.27 16.38
C LEU A 393 24.30 -19.77 17.41
N SER A 394 24.59 -20.92 18.05
CA SER A 394 23.70 -21.68 18.93
C SER A 394 22.62 -20.86 19.67
N VAL A 395 21.37 -21.34 19.59
CA VAL A 395 20.16 -20.77 20.20
C VAL A 395 19.56 -21.76 21.20
N LEU A 396 18.80 -21.27 22.19
CA LEU A 396 18.12 -22.13 23.16
C LEU A 396 16.86 -22.72 22.53
N ASP A 397 16.76 -24.04 22.53
CA ASP A 397 15.57 -24.78 22.14
C ASP A 397 14.51 -24.68 23.26
N PRO A 398 13.28 -24.22 22.96
CA PRO A 398 12.25 -24.01 23.97
C PRO A 398 11.70 -25.31 24.55
N GLU A 399 11.67 -26.41 23.79
CA GLU A 399 11.13 -27.71 24.23
C GLU A 399 12.18 -28.52 24.99
N GLU A 400 13.41 -28.59 24.47
CA GLU A 400 14.48 -29.38 25.06
C GLU A 400 15.30 -28.62 26.12
N GLN A 401 15.16 -27.29 26.19
CA GLN A 401 15.98 -26.40 27.05
C GLN A 401 17.49 -26.60 26.81
N LYS A 402 17.87 -26.88 25.56
CA LYS A 402 19.26 -27.12 25.14
C LYS A 402 19.68 -26.18 24.03
N HIS A 403 20.98 -25.94 23.97
CA HIS A 403 21.60 -25.13 22.93
C HIS A 403 21.73 -25.92 21.62
N VAL A 404 21.03 -25.50 20.58
CA VAL A 404 21.01 -26.13 19.25
C VAL A 404 21.43 -25.15 18.15
N ALA A 405 21.83 -25.66 16.99
CA ALA A 405 22.09 -24.81 15.84
C ALA A 405 20.76 -24.22 15.32
N PRO A 406 20.70 -22.94 14.90
CA PRO A 406 19.47 -22.31 14.41
C PRO A 406 18.74 -23.10 13.31
N VAL A 407 19.47 -23.83 12.47
CA VAL A 407 18.90 -24.65 11.40
C VAL A 407 17.98 -25.75 11.94
N GLU A 408 18.21 -26.24 13.17
CA GLU A 408 17.39 -27.28 13.80
C GLU A 408 15.95 -26.82 14.03
N LEU A 409 15.75 -25.51 14.23
CA LEU A 409 14.42 -24.89 14.36
C LEU A 409 13.78 -24.55 13.01
N CYS A 410 14.43 -24.89 11.88
CA CYS A 410 14.01 -24.59 10.51
C CYS A 410 13.83 -25.88 9.65
N PRO A 411 12.83 -26.73 9.96
CA PRO A 411 12.60 -28.01 9.29
C PRO A 411 12.36 -27.91 7.77
N ILE A 412 11.72 -26.84 7.28
CA ILE A 412 11.50 -26.63 5.85
C ILE A 412 12.83 -26.35 5.16
N MET A 413 13.65 -25.43 5.70
CA MET A 413 15.00 -25.17 5.19
C MET A 413 15.86 -26.45 5.15
N LYS A 414 15.86 -27.25 6.23
CA LYS A 414 16.58 -28.54 6.30
C LYS A 414 16.14 -29.50 5.20
N THR A 415 14.83 -29.62 5.00
CA THR A 415 14.26 -30.53 4.01
C THR A 415 14.58 -30.07 2.59
N LEU A 416 14.46 -28.77 2.31
CA LEU A 416 14.87 -28.21 1.02
C LEU A 416 16.35 -28.45 0.73
N HIS A 417 17.23 -28.35 1.73
CA HIS A 417 18.65 -28.66 1.57
C HIS A 417 18.87 -30.15 1.26
N LYS A 418 18.18 -31.06 1.96
CA LYS A 418 18.26 -32.51 1.71
C LYS A 418 17.73 -32.91 0.33
N ILE A 419 16.71 -32.22 -0.17
CA ILE A 419 16.16 -32.44 -1.52
C ILE A 419 17.11 -31.87 -2.58
N LEU A 420 17.41 -30.58 -2.51
CA LEU A 420 18.04 -29.82 -3.60
C LEU A 420 19.56 -30.00 -3.66
N ILE A 421 20.22 -30.11 -2.51
CA ILE A 421 21.69 -30.12 -2.41
C ILE A 421 22.20 -31.54 -2.16
N LYS A 422 21.79 -32.18 -1.06
CA LYS A 422 22.28 -33.52 -0.71
C LYS A 422 21.66 -34.64 -1.54
N ARG A 423 20.48 -34.41 -2.12
CA ARG A 423 19.70 -35.39 -2.91
C ARG A 423 19.36 -36.67 -2.14
N GLU A 424 19.23 -36.55 -0.82
CA GLU A 424 18.91 -37.66 0.09
C GLU A 424 17.40 -37.93 0.18
N LEU A 425 16.58 -36.92 -0.13
CA LEU A 425 15.13 -37.01 -0.01
C LEU A 425 14.43 -36.69 -1.34
N PRO A 426 13.33 -37.40 -1.66
CA PRO A 426 12.47 -37.06 -2.78
C PRO A 426 11.69 -35.75 -2.56
N THR A 427 11.18 -35.15 -3.64
CA THR A 427 10.44 -33.87 -3.59
C THR A 427 9.20 -33.93 -2.69
N ASN A 428 8.54 -35.08 -2.56
CA ASN A 428 7.39 -35.27 -1.67
C ASN A 428 7.73 -35.23 -0.16
N ALA A 429 9.00 -35.34 0.22
CA ALA A 429 9.43 -35.21 1.61
C ALA A 429 9.11 -33.82 2.20
N ILE A 430 8.95 -32.80 1.35
CA ILE A 430 8.51 -31.47 1.79
C ILE A 430 7.12 -31.49 2.44
N LEU A 431 6.25 -32.44 2.08
CA LEU A 431 4.94 -32.62 2.72
C LEU A 431 5.06 -33.26 4.10
N GLN A 432 6.03 -34.16 4.28
CA GLN A 432 6.31 -34.78 5.57
C GLN A 432 6.88 -33.74 6.53
N ALA A 433 7.77 -32.86 6.05
CA ALA A 433 8.29 -31.76 6.83
C ALA A 433 7.21 -30.78 7.32
N LEU A 434 6.02 -30.74 6.72
CA LEU A 434 4.88 -29.94 7.20
C LEU A 434 3.98 -30.68 8.20
N ARG A 435 4.09 -32.00 8.23
CA ARG A 435 3.29 -32.89 9.08
C ARG A 435 4.11 -33.46 10.23
N ASP A 436 5.36 -33.04 10.35
CA ASP A 436 6.27 -33.50 11.37
C ASP A 436 5.79 -33.00 12.74
N GLU A 437 5.41 -33.96 13.59
CA GLU A 437 4.85 -33.72 14.92
C GLU A 437 5.89 -33.17 15.91
N THR A 438 7.19 -33.25 15.58
CA THR A 438 8.26 -32.62 16.37
C THR A 438 8.51 -31.16 15.98
N MET A 439 7.67 -30.58 15.11
CA MET A 439 7.77 -29.16 14.78
C MET A 439 7.16 -28.28 15.87
N ASN A 440 7.97 -27.33 16.36
CA ASN A 440 7.48 -26.19 17.11
C ASN A 440 6.33 -25.48 16.37
N ASP A 441 5.24 -25.18 17.09
CA ASP A 441 4.13 -24.39 16.58
C ASP A 441 4.70 -23.09 15.98
N PRO A 442 4.25 -22.64 14.79
CA PRO A 442 4.63 -21.35 14.24
C PRO A 442 4.56 -20.20 15.26
N ARG A 443 3.60 -20.25 16.20
CA ARG A 443 3.47 -19.33 17.32
C ARG A 443 4.68 -19.37 18.24
N ASP A 444 5.10 -20.54 18.69
CA ASP A 444 6.20 -20.69 19.65
C ASP A 444 7.52 -20.20 19.04
N ARG A 445 7.74 -20.47 17.74
CA ARG A 445 8.90 -19.95 17.01
C ARG A 445 8.87 -18.41 16.90
N ILE A 446 7.69 -17.83 16.69
CA ILE A 446 7.52 -16.36 16.66
C ILE A 446 7.73 -15.77 18.06
N GLU A 447 7.17 -16.38 19.09
CA GLU A 447 7.33 -15.96 20.48
C GLU A 447 8.80 -16.06 20.93
N LEU A 448 9.50 -17.13 20.56
CA LEU A 448 10.94 -17.27 20.76
C LEU A 448 11.70 -16.12 20.10
N ALA A 449 11.38 -15.81 18.84
CA ALA A 449 12.00 -14.71 18.10
C ALA A 449 11.73 -13.33 18.74
N GLN A 450 10.54 -13.12 19.31
CA GLN A 450 10.14 -11.87 19.95
C GLN A 450 10.68 -11.71 21.38
N SER A 451 10.72 -12.79 22.14
CA SER A 451 11.14 -12.81 23.55
C SER A 451 12.65 -12.77 23.73
N HIS A 452 13.41 -13.24 22.73
CA HIS A 452 14.86 -13.32 22.78
C HIS A 452 15.47 -12.57 21.58
N ALA A 453 16.16 -11.46 21.85
CA ALA A 453 16.87 -10.71 20.81
C ALA A 453 18.18 -11.44 20.43
N PHE A 454 18.18 -12.17 19.31
CA PHE A 454 19.32 -12.98 18.86
C PHE A 454 20.30 -12.28 17.92
N TYR A 455 20.09 -10.99 17.60
CA TYR A 455 20.83 -10.28 16.55
C TYR A 455 22.35 -10.47 16.62
N ARG A 456 22.94 -11.03 15.55
CA ARG A 456 24.39 -11.24 15.40
C ARG A 456 24.95 -10.38 14.25
N PRO A 457 25.45 -9.17 14.52
CA PRO A 457 26.00 -8.27 13.49
C PRO A 457 27.11 -8.88 12.62
N SER A 458 27.91 -9.82 13.20
CA SER A 458 28.98 -10.51 12.48
C SER A 458 28.47 -11.31 11.28
N LEU A 459 27.22 -11.80 11.33
CA LEU A 459 26.60 -12.52 10.22
C LEU A 459 26.41 -11.65 8.99
N LEU A 460 26.25 -10.33 9.16
CA LEU A 460 26.07 -9.38 8.07
C LEU A 460 27.40 -8.79 7.55
N GLY A 461 28.53 -9.25 8.09
CA GLY A 461 29.86 -8.70 7.76
C GLY A 461 30.11 -7.28 8.30
N GLN A 462 29.29 -6.79 9.24
CA GLN A 462 29.48 -5.47 9.85
C GLN A 462 30.34 -5.58 11.13
N GLY A 463 31.41 -4.78 11.19
CA GLY A 463 32.30 -4.70 12.37
C GLY A 463 31.67 -3.95 13.54
N LYS A 464 32.22 -4.12 14.75
CA LYS A 464 31.75 -3.56 16.05
C LYS A 464 31.58 -2.02 16.15
N HIS A 465 31.78 -1.25 15.07
CA HIS A 465 31.81 0.21 15.08
C HIS A 465 30.62 0.86 14.36
N SER A 466 29.40 0.62 14.82
CA SER A 466 28.25 1.47 14.47
C SER A 466 27.29 1.66 15.65
N ARG A 467 27.82 1.79 16.88
CA ARG A 467 27.08 2.36 18.01
C ARG A 467 27.13 3.88 17.93
N ARG A 468 26.23 4.51 17.17
CA ARG A 468 25.74 5.89 17.37
C ARG A 468 24.87 6.33 16.18
N TYR A 469 23.61 5.93 16.17
CA TYR A 469 22.52 6.78 15.69
C TYR A 469 21.26 6.47 16.50
N LEU A 470 21.16 7.19 17.62
CA LEU A 470 19.95 7.29 18.45
C LEU A 470 18.99 8.26 17.75
N LEU A 471 17.83 7.77 17.30
CA LEU A 471 16.62 8.59 17.25
C LEU A 471 15.40 7.70 17.49
N ARG A 472 14.76 7.95 18.63
CA ARG A 472 13.43 7.44 19.00
C ARG A 472 12.43 7.84 17.91
N CYS A 473 11.76 6.86 17.31
CA CYS A 473 10.47 7.04 16.65
C CYS A 473 9.58 5.86 17.03
N ALA A 474 8.33 6.22 17.36
CA ALA A 474 7.33 5.39 18.01
C ALA A 474 6.97 4.12 17.22
N VAL A 475 6.78 3.05 17.99
CA VAL A 475 6.04 1.84 17.64
C VAL A 475 4.61 2.23 17.26
N TRP A 476 4.06 1.67 16.17
CA TRP A 476 2.68 1.17 16.07
C TRP A 476 2.50 0.34 14.77
N ALA A 477 1.79 -0.78 14.93
CA ALA A 477 1.21 -1.72 13.94
C ALA A 477 2.19 -2.76 13.33
N VAL A 478 1.89 -4.07 13.23
CA VAL A 478 0.63 -4.79 12.96
C VAL A 478 0.74 -6.28 13.39
N ALA A 479 -0.32 -6.85 13.98
CA ALA A 479 -0.82 -8.23 13.80
C ALA A 479 -2.14 -8.38 14.62
N PRO A 480 -3.16 -9.17 14.17
CA PRO A 480 -2.98 -10.52 13.66
C PRO A 480 -3.48 -10.75 12.24
N ALA A 481 -2.62 -11.42 11.47
CA ALA A 481 -3.03 -12.35 10.43
C ALA A 481 -3.82 -13.49 11.09
N LEU A 482 -5.14 -13.46 11.01
CA LEU A 482 -6.04 -14.60 11.24
C LEU A 482 -7.43 -14.24 10.66
N CYS A 483 -7.52 -13.95 9.36
CA CYS A 483 -8.80 -14.03 8.63
C CYS A 483 -8.56 -14.06 7.12
N ALA A 484 -8.12 -15.22 6.61
CA ALA A 484 -8.09 -15.51 5.19
C ALA A 484 -8.74 -16.87 4.91
N THR A 485 -10.03 -16.97 5.25
CA THR A 485 -10.91 -18.02 4.74
C THR A 485 -12.24 -17.39 4.35
N ARG A 486 -12.31 -16.93 3.10
CA ARG A 486 -13.46 -16.99 2.17
C ARG A 486 -13.24 -15.95 1.08
N ILE A 487 -12.85 -16.42 -0.11
CA ILE A 487 -13.46 -16.11 -1.42
C ILE A 487 -12.68 -16.97 -2.42
N ALA A 488 -13.27 -18.12 -2.75
CA ALA A 488 -13.03 -18.82 -4.00
C ALA A 488 -14.42 -19.15 -4.54
N GLY A 489 -14.80 -18.44 -5.60
CA GLY A 489 -16.04 -18.63 -6.31
C GLY A 489 -15.93 -18.01 -7.70
N SER A 490 -15.65 -18.89 -8.68
CA SER A 490 -15.84 -18.74 -10.13
C SER A 490 -15.16 -17.58 -10.88
N PHE A 491 -14.12 -17.94 -11.64
CA PHE A 491 -13.65 -17.23 -12.83
C PHE A 491 -14.34 -17.83 -14.07
N THR A 492 -14.93 -16.98 -14.90
CA THR A 492 -14.90 -17.09 -16.38
C THR A 492 -14.84 -15.68 -16.96
N PRO A 493 -14.14 -15.46 -18.09
CA PRO A 493 -13.62 -14.15 -18.47
C PRO A 493 -14.57 -13.42 -19.42
N ILE A 494 -14.82 -12.12 -19.18
CA ILE A 494 -15.33 -11.21 -20.22
C ILE A 494 -14.52 -9.92 -20.17
N ALA A 495 -13.99 -9.59 -21.34
CA ALA A 495 -13.12 -8.47 -21.65
C ALA A 495 -13.85 -7.11 -21.66
N ASN A 496 -13.03 -6.07 -21.56
CA ASN A 496 -13.26 -4.67 -21.94
C ASN A 496 -14.29 -3.88 -21.14
N TYR A 497 -13.82 -2.85 -20.40
CA TYR A 497 -14.15 -1.43 -20.63
C TYR A 497 -13.39 -0.56 -19.59
N LEU A 498 -12.44 0.23 -20.07
CA LEU A 498 -11.83 1.40 -19.40
C LEU A 498 -12.75 2.61 -19.63
N PRO A 499 -12.82 3.60 -18.71
CA PRO A 499 -12.02 4.80 -18.99
C PRO A 499 -11.39 5.51 -17.76
N ARG A 500 -10.10 5.82 -17.94
CA ARG A 500 -9.28 6.99 -17.53
C ARG A 500 -9.86 8.00 -16.50
N CYS A 501 -9.11 8.23 -15.42
CA CYS A 501 -9.20 9.45 -14.60
C CYS A 501 -7.86 10.19 -14.52
N CYS A 502 -7.95 11.51 -14.69
CA CYS A 502 -6.90 12.53 -14.62
C CYS A 502 -6.37 12.71 -13.20
N VAL A 503 -5.06 12.94 -13.06
CA VAL A 503 -4.41 13.36 -11.81
C VAL A 503 -3.91 14.79 -12.00
N SER A 504 -4.48 15.74 -11.27
CA SER A 504 -3.93 17.09 -11.10
C SER A 504 -2.96 17.09 -9.92
N SER A 505 -1.71 17.42 -10.20
CA SER A 505 -0.59 17.68 -9.31
C SER A 505 -0.82 18.89 -8.40
N SER A 506 -0.44 18.79 -7.12
CA SER A 506 0.32 19.78 -6.33
C SER A 506 0.19 19.47 -4.83
N ALA A 507 1.26 19.00 -4.18
CA ALA A 507 1.35 19.05 -2.72
C ALA A 507 2.78 19.40 -2.31
N THR A 508 2.95 20.67 -1.97
CA THR A 508 4.09 21.25 -1.26
C THR A 508 4.09 20.74 0.17
N LEU A 509 5.24 20.25 0.63
CA LEU A 509 5.49 19.85 2.01
C LEU A 509 5.60 21.12 2.88
N VAL A 510 4.70 21.33 3.84
CA VAL A 510 4.88 22.30 4.94
C VAL A 510 4.80 21.52 6.25
N VAL A 511 5.93 21.49 6.94
CA VAL A 511 6.09 21.00 8.31
C VAL A 511 5.74 22.15 9.25
N CYS A 512 4.74 21.98 10.12
CA CYS A 512 4.53 22.86 11.28
C CYS A 512 4.02 22.04 12.47
N TYR A 513 4.71 22.23 13.61
CA TYR A 513 4.37 21.78 14.95
C TYR A 513 3.24 22.65 15.55
N GLU A 514 2.27 22.04 16.26
CA GLU A 514 1.43 22.65 17.30
C GLU A 514 2.30 23.08 18.50
N ASP A 515 1.97 24.01 19.40
CA ASP A 515 0.93 25.04 19.60
C ASP A 515 1.48 25.95 20.74
N PHE A 516 0.95 27.16 20.95
CA PHE A 516 0.55 27.70 22.27
C PHE A 516 0.19 29.21 22.22
N THR A 517 -1.05 29.50 22.64
CA THR A 517 -1.64 30.78 23.10
C THR A 517 -1.97 31.86 22.08
N GLY A 518 -3.28 32.20 21.99
CA GLY A 518 -3.81 33.21 21.09
C GLY A 518 -4.10 34.58 21.73
N ARG A 519 -4.04 35.64 20.91
CA ARG A 519 -5.10 36.65 20.64
C ARG A 519 -4.57 37.70 19.64
N TRP A 520 -5.50 38.26 18.88
CA TRP A 520 -5.30 39.17 17.75
C TRP A 520 -4.88 40.59 18.17
N ALA A 521 -3.93 41.18 17.44
CA ALA A 521 -3.94 42.59 17.03
C ALA A 521 -2.79 42.87 16.03
N SER A 522 -3.13 43.36 14.83
CA SER A 522 -2.19 44.08 13.96
C SER A 522 -1.80 45.40 14.63
N PRO A 523 -0.55 45.85 14.51
CA PRO A 523 -0.36 47.13 13.84
C PRO A 523 0.90 47.18 12.96
N GLY A 524 0.84 47.98 11.90
CA GLY A 524 1.99 48.28 11.05
C GLY A 524 3.04 49.15 11.76
N LEU A 525 4.23 49.14 11.16
CA LEU A 525 5.34 50.11 11.24
C LEU A 525 5.83 50.58 12.62
N GLY A 526 7.15 50.43 12.82
CA GLY A 526 7.94 51.44 13.52
C GLY A 526 8.63 51.00 14.80
N SER A 527 9.95 50.82 14.71
CA SER A 527 10.98 51.31 15.65
C SER A 527 10.75 51.26 17.17
N GLY A 528 11.68 50.58 17.86
CA GLY A 528 12.39 51.19 18.99
C GLY A 528 12.14 50.66 20.41
N ILE A 529 13.20 50.03 20.95
CA ILE A 529 13.84 50.39 22.25
C ILE A 529 13.19 49.98 23.60
N LEU A 530 13.98 49.17 24.32
CA LEU A 530 14.26 49.05 25.78
C LEU A 530 13.17 48.71 26.84
N VAL A 531 13.39 47.54 27.48
CA VAL A 531 13.76 47.34 28.92
C VAL A 531 12.82 47.89 30.02
N ARG A 532 12.23 47.02 30.89
CA ARG A 532 12.75 46.55 32.21
C ARG A 532 11.66 45.87 33.07
N CYS A 533 12.12 45.02 33.99
CA CYS A 533 11.42 44.21 35.00
C CYS A 533 10.42 44.92 35.93
N GLY A 534 9.50 44.14 36.53
CA GLY A 534 8.87 44.51 37.80
C GLY A 534 7.73 43.62 38.31
N ASN A 535 8.08 42.59 39.10
CA ASN A 535 7.43 41.99 40.29
C ASN A 535 5.92 41.69 40.39
N MET A 536 5.66 40.40 40.66
CA MET A 536 4.87 39.79 41.75
C MET A 536 3.72 40.59 42.38
N SER A 537 2.51 40.01 42.32
CA SER A 537 1.76 39.63 43.53
C SER A 537 0.61 38.68 43.21
N THR A 538 0.47 37.70 44.09
CA THR A 538 -0.50 36.61 44.14
C THR A 538 -1.86 37.06 44.68
N THR A 539 -2.96 36.70 44.00
CA THR A 539 -4.25 36.49 44.67
C THR A 539 -5.18 35.56 43.89
N THR A 540 -5.46 34.41 44.52
CA THR A 540 -6.72 33.65 44.59
C THR A 540 -7.55 33.42 43.32
N ALA A 541 -7.64 32.13 42.96
CA ALA A 541 -8.53 31.57 41.96
C ALA A 541 -10.02 31.80 42.31
N ALA A 542 -10.73 32.46 41.40
CA ALA A 542 -12.19 32.48 41.33
C ALA A 542 -12.62 31.74 40.06
N SER A 543 -13.61 30.87 40.24
CA SER A 543 -14.28 30.03 39.25
C SER A 543 -14.73 30.82 38.01
N VAL A 544 -14.23 30.43 36.83
CA VAL A 544 -14.71 30.93 35.54
C VAL A 544 -15.83 30.01 35.05
N SER A 545 -17.04 30.54 35.01
CA SER A 545 -18.16 29.98 34.23
C SER A 545 -17.79 29.94 32.74
N PRO A 546 -18.18 28.90 31.98
CA PRO A 546 -17.85 28.83 30.56
C PRO A 546 -18.67 29.88 29.82
N SER A 547 -18.00 30.97 29.45
CA SER A 547 -18.54 31.97 28.53
C SER A 547 -18.90 31.29 27.20
N SER A 548 -20.15 31.50 26.77
CA SER A 548 -20.69 31.12 25.47
C SER A 548 -19.78 31.65 24.36
N SER A 549 -19.03 30.77 23.71
CA SER A 549 -18.30 31.13 22.50
C SER A 549 -19.32 31.47 21.42
N SER A 550 -19.19 32.66 20.86
CA SER A 550 -19.96 33.15 19.72
C SER A 550 -19.77 32.21 18.52
N SER A 551 -20.69 31.27 18.31
CA SER A 551 -20.62 30.32 17.20
C SER A 551 -21.11 31.00 15.93
N PHE A 552 -20.19 31.31 15.01
CA PHE A 552 -20.56 31.65 13.64
C PHE A 552 -21.42 30.52 13.04
N PRO A 553 -22.48 30.84 12.27
CA PRO A 553 -23.31 29.82 11.62
C PRO A 553 -22.46 29.01 10.61
N ARG A 554 -22.21 27.73 10.92
CA ARG A 554 -21.28 26.84 10.19
C ARG A 554 -21.88 26.30 8.88
N LEU A 555 -23.19 26.39 8.72
CA LEU A 555 -23.95 25.89 7.57
C LEU A 555 -24.80 26.98 6.93
N GLU A 556 -24.42 28.25 7.10
CA GLU A 556 -25.16 29.39 6.58
C GLU A 556 -25.45 29.24 5.09
N GLY A 557 -26.72 29.31 4.71
CA GLY A 557 -27.17 29.20 3.33
C GLY A 557 -27.12 27.79 2.72
N LYS A 558 -26.70 26.76 3.47
CA LYS A 558 -26.70 25.37 2.98
C LYS A 558 -28.09 24.75 3.08
N VAL A 559 -28.40 23.83 2.17
CA VAL A 559 -29.64 23.04 2.20
C VAL A 559 -29.33 21.61 2.60
N ALA A 560 -30.00 21.12 3.65
CA ALA A 560 -29.83 19.76 4.16
C ALA A 560 -31.12 18.94 4.05
N LEU A 561 -31.00 17.71 3.56
CA LEU A 561 -32.06 16.70 3.61
C LEU A 561 -31.68 15.66 4.67
N VAL A 562 -32.59 15.40 5.63
CA VAL A 562 -32.36 14.47 6.75
C VAL A 562 -33.43 13.39 6.76
N THR A 563 -33.04 12.16 6.44
CA THR A 563 -33.92 10.98 6.50
C THR A 563 -34.08 10.48 7.94
N GLY A 564 -35.25 9.97 8.30
CA GLY A 564 -35.55 9.64 9.71
C GLY A 564 -35.48 10.88 10.61
N GLY A 565 -35.75 12.05 10.05
CA GLY A 565 -35.50 13.34 10.68
C GLY A 565 -36.54 13.74 11.73
N ALA A 566 -37.67 13.01 11.84
CA ALA A 566 -38.75 13.39 12.75
C ALA A 566 -38.47 13.00 14.22
N SER A 567 -37.45 12.18 14.50
CA SER A 567 -37.17 11.71 15.86
C SER A 567 -35.69 11.41 16.12
N GLY A 568 -35.34 11.21 17.40
CA GLY A 568 -34.05 10.66 17.80
C GLY A 568 -32.86 11.51 17.35
N ILE A 569 -31.84 10.88 16.77
CA ILE A 569 -30.63 11.54 16.28
C ILE A 569 -30.95 12.44 15.07
N GLY A 570 -31.85 12.01 14.18
CA GLY A 570 -32.26 12.80 13.01
C GLY A 570 -32.88 14.15 13.39
N GLU A 571 -33.76 14.16 14.39
CA GLU A 571 -34.36 15.38 14.95
C GLU A 571 -33.30 16.32 15.52
N ALA A 572 -32.32 15.78 16.26
CA ALA A 572 -31.23 16.56 16.84
C ALA A 572 -30.34 17.18 15.75
N ILE A 573 -30.05 16.44 14.69
CA ILE A 573 -29.31 16.94 13.51
C ILE A 573 -30.09 18.07 12.84
N ALA A 574 -31.40 17.89 12.59
CA ALA A 574 -32.24 18.92 11.97
C ALA A 574 -32.27 20.22 12.78
N LYS A 575 -32.47 20.12 14.10
CA LYS A 575 -32.44 21.27 15.03
C LYS A 575 -31.09 21.97 15.05
N LEU A 576 -30.01 21.21 15.13
CA LEU A 576 -28.66 21.77 15.18
C LEU A 576 -28.28 22.43 13.84
N PHE A 577 -28.57 21.80 12.72
CA PHE A 577 -28.28 22.37 11.40
C PHE A 577 -29.05 23.68 11.17
N ARG A 578 -30.32 23.73 11.58
CA ARG A 578 -31.13 24.95 11.53
C ARG A 578 -30.53 26.08 12.37
N LYS A 579 -30.03 25.76 13.58
CA LYS A 579 -29.32 26.71 14.45
C LYS A 579 -28.05 27.25 13.79
N HIS A 580 -27.39 26.47 12.94
CA HIS A 580 -26.20 26.87 12.18
C HIS A 580 -26.50 27.44 10.77
N GLY A 581 -27.74 27.84 10.50
CA GLY A 581 -28.11 28.62 9.31
C GLY A 581 -28.52 27.79 8.08
N ALA A 582 -28.68 26.47 8.22
CA ALA A 582 -29.14 25.63 7.12
C ALA A 582 -30.67 25.68 6.93
N LYS A 583 -31.13 25.52 5.69
CA LYS A 583 -32.51 25.17 5.37
C LYS A 583 -32.67 23.65 5.42
N ILE A 584 -33.75 23.16 6.01
CA ILE A 584 -33.91 21.75 6.36
C ILE A 584 -35.11 21.12 5.63
N CYS A 585 -34.87 20.06 4.88
CA CYS A 585 -35.91 19.14 4.44
C CYS A 585 -35.91 17.90 5.36
N VAL A 586 -36.95 17.78 6.19
CA VAL A 586 -37.16 16.62 7.05
C VAL A 586 -37.90 15.56 6.25
N VAL A 587 -37.33 14.36 6.18
CA VAL A 587 -37.85 13.25 5.40
C VAL A 587 -38.07 12.06 6.34
N ASP A 588 -39.32 11.64 6.48
CA ASP A 588 -39.73 10.59 7.43
C ASP A 588 -41.07 9.97 7.00
N VAL A 589 -41.46 8.85 7.61
CA VAL A 589 -42.80 8.26 7.46
C VAL A 589 -43.80 8.78 8.50
N GLN A 590 -43.31 9.48 9.53
CA GLN A 590 -44.13 10.04 10.62
C GLN A 590 -44.63 11.46 10.28
N ASP A 591 -45.69 11.56 9.48
CA ASP A 591 -46.20 12.83 8.94
C ASP A 591 -46.44 13.91 10.00
N ALA A 592 -47.26 13.61 11.01
CA ALA A 592 -47.67 14.60 12.00
C ALA A 592 -46.48 15.13 12.83
N VAL A 593 -45.57 14.25 13.24
CA VAL A 593 -44.39 14.62 14.04
C VAL A 593 -43.39 15.41 13.19
N GLY A 594 -43.18 14.99 11.94
CA GLY A 594 -42.29 15.68 11.02
C GLY A 594 -42.78 17.09 10.67
N GLN A 595 -44.09 17.27 10.44
CA GLN A 595 -44.69 18.58 10.20
C GLN A 595 -44.54 19.51 11.42
N GLN A 596 -44.86 19.02 12.62
CA GLN A 596 -44.68 19.79 13.87
C GLN A 596 -43.21 20.20 14.08
N LEU A 597 -42.26 19.31 13.77
CA LEU A 597 -40.84 19.65 13.84
C LEU A 597 -40.49 20.77 12.84
N CYS A 598 -40.98 20.70 11.60
CA CYS A 598 -40.72 21.76 10.61
C CYS A 598 -41.31 23.11 11.03
N GLU A 599 -42.51 23.13 11.62
CA GLU A 599 -43.09 24.34 12.21
C GLU A 599 -42.19 24.91 13.31
N PHE A 600 -41.70 24.05 14.22
CA PHE A 600 -40.76 24.43 15.27
C PHE A 600 -39.43 24.99 14.73
N LEU A 601 -38.96 24.48 13.59
CA LEU A 601 -37.74 24.95 12.90
C LEU A 601 -37.94 26.27 12.12
N GLY A 602 -39.15 26.83 12.17
CA GLY A 602 -39.51 28.12 11.57
C GLY A 602 -40.32 28.02 10.28
N GLY A 603 -40.77 26.82 9.89
CA GLY A 603 -41.58 26.58 8.70
C GLY A 603 -40.94 27.12 7.42
N ASP A 604 -41.77 27.42 6.41
CA ASP A 604 -41.31 28.00 5.15
C ASP A 604 -40.77 29.44 5.37
N PRO A 605 -39.60 29.82 4.80
CA PRO A 605 -38.75 29.10 3.84
C PRO A 605 -37.58 28.31 4.44
N TYR A 606 -37.59 28.04 5.75
CA TYR A 606 -36.45 27.46 6.48
C TYR A 606 -36.54 25.96 6.67
N ALA A 607 -37.74 25.40 6.78
CA ALA A 607 -37.95 23.99 7.00
C ALA A 607 -39.20 23.49 6.27
N CYS A 608 -39.11 22.29 5.68
CA CYS A 608 -40.24 21.60 5.06
C CYS A 608 -40.20 20.10 5.39
N PHE A 609 -41.37 19.48 5.38
CA PHE A 609 -41.52 18.04 5.60
C PHE A 609 -41.91 17.35 4.28
N PHE A 610 -41.40 16.14 4.07
CA PHE A 610 -41.78 15.28 2.95
C PHE A 610 -41.93 13.82 3.43
N HIS A 611 -43.10 13.22 3.18
CA HIS A 611 -43.35 11.80 3.47
C HIS A 611 -42.49 10.92 2.56
N CYS A 612 -41.68 10.04 3.13
CA CYS A 612 -40.82 9.14 2.35
C CYS A 612 -40.51 7.87 3.11
N ASP A 613 -40.84 6.74 2.50
CA ASP A 613 -40.28 5.45 2.87
C ASP A 613 -38.95 5.26 2.13
N VAL A 614 -37.85 5.20 2.88
CA VAL A 614 -36.50 5.04 2.30
C VAL A 614 -36.31 3.70 1.57
N THR A 615 -37.18 2.72 1.77
CA THR A 615 -37.16 1.45 1.03
C THR A 615 -37.74 1.58 -0.39
N VAL A 616 -38.46 2.66 -0.67
CA VAL A 616 -39.10 2.94 -1.95
C VAL A 616 -38.24 3.93 -2.73
N GLU A 617 -37.60 3.48 -3.81
CA GLU A 617 -36.72 4.32 -4.63
C GLU A 617 -37.40 5.60 -5.14
N ASP A 618 -38.66 5.49 -5.57
CA ASP A 618 -39.39 6.66 -6.08
C ASP A 618 -39.64 7.71 -5.00
N ASP A 619 -39.89 7.31 -3.75
CA ASP A 619 -40.07 8.23 -2.63
C ASP A 619 -38.77 8.99 -2.33
N VAL A 620 -37.64 8.28 -2.29
CA VAL A 620 -36.31 8.91 -2.09
C VAL A 620 -35.98 9.86 -3.23
N ARG A 621 -36.24 9.44 -4.48
CA ARG A 621 -36.06 10.29 -5.66
C ARG A 621 -36.91 11.56 -5.57
N ARG A 622 -38.21 11.43 -5.26
CA ARG A 622 -39.14 12.56 -5.14
C ARG A 622 -38.80 13.48 -3.98
N ALA A 623 -38.34 12.96 -2.84
CA ALA A 623 -37.91 13.77 -1.70
C ALA A 623 -36.70 14.65 -2.07
N VAL A 624 -35.73 14.06 -2.76
CA VAL A 624 -34.54 14.77 -3.28
C VAL A 624 -34.94 15.81 -4.34
N ASP A 625 -35.81 15.44 -5.29
CA ASP A 625 -36.30 16.38 -6.31
C ASP A 625 -37.07 17.55 -5.66
N PHE A 626 -37.96 17.26 -4.72
CA PHE A 626 -38.73 18.26 -3.98
C PHE A 626 -37.84 19.26 -3.22
N ALA A 627 -36.83 18.79 -2.48
CA ALA A 627 -35.92 19.67 -1.76
C ALA A 627 -35.07 20.52 -2.73
N ALA A 628 -34.61 19.94 -3.84
CA ALA A 628 -33.84 20.64 -4.86
C ALA A 628 -34.70 21.70 -5.60
N GLU A 629 -35.95 21.38 -5.95
CA GLU A 629 -36.88 22.33 -6.57
C GLU A 629 -37.23 23.47 -5.61
N ARG A 630 -37.51 23.15 -4.34
CA ARG A 630 -37.97 24.14 -3.37
C ARG A 630 -36.88 25.11 -2.92
N TYR A 631 -35.65 24.61 -2.73
CA TYR A 631 -34.54 25.42 -2.23
C TYR A 631 -33.47 25.73 -3.28
N GLY A 632 -33.69 25.31 -4.53
CA GLY A 632 -32.76 25.41 -5.64
C GLY A 632 -31.62 24.39 -5.60
N THR A 633 -31.43 23.68 -4.47
CA THR A 633 -30.35 22.72 -4.31
C THR A 633 -30.45 21.81 -3.10
N ILE A 634 -29.54 20.83 -3.03
CA ILE A 634 -29.18 20.07 -1.83
C ILE A 634 -27.65 20.12 -1.69
N ASP A 635 -27.16 20.60 -0.54
CA ASP A 635 -25.74 20.63 -0.21
C ASP A 635 -25.35 19.48 0.73
N ILE A 636 -26.29 19.03 1.56
CA ILE A 636 -26.05 18.00 2.58
C ILE A 636 -27.14 16.92 2.51
N MET A 637 -26.73 15.66 2.43
CA MET A 637 -27.60 14.49 2.57
C MET A 637 -27.25 13.75 3.85
N VAL A 638 -28.22 13.54 4.74
CA VAL A 638 -28.04 12.72 5.95
C VAL A 638 -28.90 11.47 5.86
N ASN A 639 -28.24 10.33 5.64
CA ASN A 639 -28.85 9.00 5.67
C ASN A 639 -28.88 8.51 7.13
N ASN A 640 -29.93 8.87 7.87
CA ASN A 640 -30.10 8.56 9.30
C ASN A 640 -31.20 7.52 9.57
N ALA A 641 -32.19 7.37 8.69
CA ALA A 641 -33.25 6.38 8.87
C ALA A 641 -32.69 4.97 9.10
N GLY A 642 -33.23 4.25 10.09
CA GLY A 642 -32.80 2.90 10.39
C GLY A 642 -33.62 2.21 11.47
N ILE A 643 -33.52 0.88 11.50
CA ILE A 643 -34.13 0.00 12.52
C ILE A 643 -33.09 -1.01 13.04
N THR A 644 -33.31 -1.54 14.24
CA THR A 644 -32.45 -2.56 14.85
C THR A 644 -32.85 -4.00 14.51
N GLY A 645 -34.14 -4.23 14.27
CA GLY A 645 -34.69 -5.57 14.18
C GLY A 645 -34.81 -6.28 15.53
N GLU A 646 -35.34 -7.49 15.50
CA GLU A 646 -35.60 -8.29 16.69
C GLU A 646 -34.30 -8.80 17.34
N LYS A 647 -34.26 -8.76 18.67
CA LYS A 647 -33.17 -9.35 19.45
C LYS A 647 -33.35 -10.87 19.49
N VAL A 648 -32.47 -11.57 18.78
CA VAL A 648 -32.43 -13.04 18.75
C VAL A 648 -31.10 -13.53 19.33
N VAL A 649 -31.15 -14.41 20.32
CA VAL A 649 -29.96 -14.94 21.02
C VAL A 649 -29.36 -16.18 20.35
N ASP A 650 -30.12 -16.85 19.48
CA ASP A 650 -29.69 -18.00 18.68
C ASP A 650 -29.99 -17.73 17.20
N ILE A 651 -28.94 -17.66 16.39
CA ILE A 651 -29.04 -17.35 14.96
C ILE A 651 -29.99 -18.28 14.20
N ARG A 652 -30.18 -19.52 14.66
CA ARG A 652 -31.09 -20.50 14.03
C ARG A 652 -32.56 -20.08 14.08
N ASN A 653 -32.91 -19.17 15.00
CA ASN A 653 -34.26 -18.68 15.22
C ASN A 653 -34.52 -17.31 14.57
N VAL A 654 -33.56 -16.79 13.79
CA VAL A 654 -33.74 -15.50 13.12
C VAL A 654 -34.84 -15.60 12.08
N ASN A 655 -35.85 -14.74 12.20
CA ASN A 655 -36.81 -14.54 11.12
C ASN A 655 -36.12 -13.86 9.93
N PHE A 656 -36.03 -14.57 8.82
CA PHE A 656 -35.33 -14.08 7.63
C PHE A 656 -36.04 -12.89 6.97
N ASP A 657 -37.37 -12.76 7.10
CA ASP A 657 -38.11 -11.61 6.58
C ASP A 657 -37.78 -10.34 7.35
N GLU A 658 -37.66 -10.43 8.68
CA GLU A 658 -37.21 -9.31 9.50
C GLU A 658 -35.75 -8.96 9.21
N PHE A 659 -34.88 -9.96 9.00
CA PHE A 659 -33.50 -9.72 8.55
C PHE A 659 -33.45 -8.93 7.23
N LYS A 660 -34.25 -9.32 6.23
CA LYS A 660 -34.35 -8.59 4.94
C LYS A 660 -34.84 -7.17 5.15
N ARG A 661 -35.90 -6.98 5.94
CA ARG A 661 -36.46 -5.65 6.24
C ARG A 661 -35.42 -4.71 6.88
N VAL A 662 -34.58 -5.22 7.77
CA VAL A 662 -33.47 -4.44 8.36
C VAL A 662 -32.47 -4.02 7.26
N PHE A 663 -32.14 -4.91 6.31
CA PHE A 663 -31.29 -4.57 5.16
C PHE A 663 -31.94 -3.57 4.20
N ASP A 664 -33.23 -3.73 3.90
CA ASP A 664 -33.96 -2.83 3.01
C ASP A 664 -33.94 -1.39 3.54
N ILE A 665 -34.17 -1.21 4.85
CA ILE A 665 -34.14 0.12 5.45
C ILE A 665 -32.70 0.62 5.62
N ASN A 666 -31.84 -0.14 6.30
CA ASN A 666 -30.52 0.36 6.74
C ASN A 666 -29.47 0.38 5.63
N VAL A 667 -29.63 -0.41 4.56
CA VAL A 667 -28.64 -0.53 3.47
C VAL A 667 -29.23 0.00 2.17
N ASN A 668 -30.37 -0.53 1.73
CA ASN A 668 -30.96 -0.08 0.46
C ASN A 668 -31.40 1.38 0.57
N GLY A 669 -32.03 1.79 1.68
CA GLY A 669 -32.36 3.20 1.92
C GLY A 669 -31.15 4.14 1.92
N VAL A 670 -30.03 3.73 2.53
CA VAL A 670 -28.78 4.50 2.50
C VAL A 670 -28.22 4.59 1.07
N PHE A 671 -28.20 3.48 0.35
CA PHE A 671 -27.73 3.44 -1.04
C PHE A 671 -28.58 4.33 -1.95
N LEU A 672 -29.91 4.28 -1.84
CA LEU A 672 -30.82 5.13 -2.58
C LEU A 672 -30.61 6.61 -2.23
N GLY A 673 -30.44 6.93 -0.95
CA GLY A 673 -30.10 8.27 -0.50
C GLY A 673 -28.80 8.80 -1.12
N MET A 674 -27.73 7.98 -1.12
CA MET A 674 -26.47 8.30 -1.80
C MET A 674 -26.66 8.52 -3.30
N LYS A 675 -27.36 7.60 -3.98
CA LYS A 675 -27.60 7.62 -5.43
C LYS A 675 -28.33 8.90 -5.86
N HIS A 676 -29.44 9.23 -5.21
CA HIS A 676 -30.26 10.38 -5.61
C HIS A 676 -29.64 11.71 -5.18
N ALA A 677 -28.97 11.79 -4.03
CA ALA A 677 -28.20 12.97 -3.66
C ALA A 677 -27.06 13.24 -4.66
N ALA A 678 -26.31 12.19 -5.06
CA ALA A 678 -25.25 12.31 -6.05
C ALA A 678 -25.76 12.86 -7.40
N ARG A 679 -26.94 12.43 -7.85
CA ARG A 679 -27.58 12.93 -9.08
C ARG A 679 -27.73 14.47 -9.08
N VAL A 680 -28.06 15.08 -7.94
CA VAL A 680 -28.24 16.53 -7.80
C VAL A 680 -26.92 17.26 -7.50
N MET A 681 -26.01 16.62 -6.77
CA MET A 681 -24.74 17.22 -6.36
C MET A 681 -23.67 17.21 -7.47
N ILE A 682 -23.62 16.17 -8.32
CA ILE A 682 -22.59 16.03 -9.37
C ILE A 682 -22.57 17.21 -10.34
N PRO A 683 -23.71 17.68 -10.89
CA PRO A 683 -23.72 18.84 -11.78
C PRO A 683 -23.17 20.12 -11.14
N ARG A 684 -23.24 20.22 -9.80
CA ARG A 684 -22.75 21.39 -9.03
C ARG A 684 -21.29 21.26 -8.62
N GLY A 685 -20.71 20.07 -8.69
CA GLY A 685 -19.33 19.81 -8.28
C GLY A 685 -19.07 19.98 -6.78
N LYS A 686 -20.11 19.90 -5.93
CA LYS A 686 -19.99 20.03 -4.47
C LYS A 686 -21.12 19.34 -3.71
N GLY A 687 -20.82 18.81 -2.53
CA GLY A 687 -21.81 18.26 -1.61
C GLY A 687 -21.20 17.47 -0.45
N SER A 688 -22.00 17.18 0.57
CA SER A 688 -21.63 16.30 1.69
C SER A 688 -22.72 15.26 1.93
N ILE A 689 -22.37 13.98 1.85
CA ILE A 689 -23.25 12.86 2.15
C ILE A 689 -22.75 12.19 3.43
N ILE A 690 -23.62 12.09 4.44
CA ILE A 690 -23.27 11.56 5.76
C ILE A 690 -24.26 10.46 6.08
N SER A 691 -23.75 9.27 6.43
CA SER A 691 -24.59 8.14 6.82
C SER A 691 -24.37 7.79 8.29
N LEU A 692 -25.43 7.34 8.96
CA LEU A 692 -25.35 6.94 10.37
C LEU A 692 -25.02 5.45 10.45
N GLY A 693 -23.81 5.16 10.90
CA GLY A 693 -23.32 3.84 11.25
C GLY A 693 -23.74 3.43 12.67
N SER A 694 -22.82 2.77 13.38
CA SER A 694 -22.92 2.39 14.79
C SER A 694 -21.58 1.78 15.20
N VAL A 695 -21.21 1.72 16.48
CA VAL A 695 -20.10 0.86 16.93
C VAL A 695 -20.24 -0.59 16.44
N ALA A 696 -21.46 -1.05 16.16
CA ALA A 696 -21.74 -2.34 15.53
C ALA A 696 -21.20 -2.48 14.09
N SER A 697 -20.65 -1.42 13.49
CA SER A 697 -19.92 -1.44 12.23
C SER A 697 -18.41 -1.69 12.39
N VAL A 698 -17.93 -1.69 13.63
CA VAL A 698 -16.51 -1.83 13.98
C VAL A 698 -16.28 -3.16 14.71
N ILE A 699 -17.20 -3.52 15.61
CA ILE A 699 -17.15 -4.75 16.41
C ILE A 699 -18.48 -5.51 16.33
N GLY A 700 -18.42 -6.82 16.57
CA GLY A 700 -19.61 -7.67 16.75
C GLY A 700 -20.20 -7.55 18.17
N GLY A 701 -21.38 -8.14 18.38
CA GLY A 701 -22.01 -8.23 19.70
C GLY A 701 -22.73 -6.96 20.19
N MET A 702 -22.66 -5.87 19.44
CA MET A 702 -23.27 -4.58 19.79
C MET A 702 -24.71 -4.38 19.26
N GLY A 703 -25.34 -5.42 18.72
CA GLY A 703 -26.71 -5.38 18.24
C GLY A 703 -27.14 -6.71 17.61
N PRO A 704 -28.41 -6.81 17.17
CA PRO A 704 -28.92 -7.98 16.46
C PRO A 704 -28.11 -8.31 15.19
N HIS A 705 -28.12 -9.57 14.78
CA HIS A 705 -27.32 -10.05 13.65
C HIS A 705 -27.52 -9.24 12.36
N GLY A 706 -28.78 -8.98 11.98
CA GLY A 706 -29.11 -8.15 10.82
C GLY A 706 -28.55 -6.74 10.96
N TYR A 707 -28.78 -6.09 12.11
CA TYR A 707 -28.28 -4.75 12.39
C TYR A 707 -26.76 -4.64 12.25
N THR A 708 -25.99 -5.51 12.91
CA THR A 708 -24.52 -5.53 12.80
C THR A 708 -24.06 -5.68 11.34
N GLY A 709 -24.70 -6.58 10.57
CA GLY A 709 -24.41 -6.75 9.15
C GLY A 709 -24.68 -5.49 8.34
N THR A 710 -25.83 -4.84 8.56
CA THR A 710 -26.18 -3.60 7.84
C THR A 710 -25.23 -2.45 8.15
N LYS A 711 -24.81 -2.28 9.42
CA LYS A 711 -23.92 -1.18 9.80
C LYS A 711 -22.50 -1.35 9.25
N HIS A 712 -22.01 -2.58 9.12
CA HIS A 712 -20.79 -2.86 8.36
C HIS A 712 -20.95 -2.54 6.87
N ALA A 713 -22.10 -2.91 6.28
CA ALA A 713 -22.40 -2.62 4.87
C ALA A 713 -22.42 -1.11 4.58
N VAL A 714 -23.00 -0.30 5.47
CA VAL A 714 -23.02 1.17 5.35
C VAL A 714 -21.61 1.77 5.34
N VAL A 715 -20.70 1.28 6.19
CA VAL A 715 -19.29 1.73 6.18
C VAL A 715 -18.58 1.33 4.89
N GLY A 716 -18.84 0.12 4.38
CA GLY A 716 -18.33 -0.34 3.09
C GLY A 716 -18.82 0.54 1.92
N LEU A 717 -20.13 0.80 1.87
CA LEU A 717 -20.76 1.70 0.89
C LEU A 717 -20.16 3.11 0.97
N THR A 718 -20.02 3.66 2.18
CA THR A 718 -19.44 4.99 2.40
C THR A 718 -18.05 5.10 1.77
N LYS A 719 -17.17 4.12 2.01
CA LYS A 719 -15.81 4.12 1.45
C LYS A 719 -15.82 4.02 -0.08
N ASN A 720 -16.66 3.16 -0.64
CA ASN A 720 -16.71 2.94 -2.09
C ASN A 720 -17.28 4.17 -2.82
N VAL A 721 -18.40 4.70 -2.33
CA VAL A 721 -19.04 5.88 -2.92
C VAL A 721 -18.18 7.14 -2.72
N ALA A 722 -17.43 7.27 -1.62
CA ALA A 722 -16.43 8.33 -1.46
C ALA A 722 -15.35 8.30 -2.57
N GLY A 723 -14.86 7.11 -2.92
CA GLY A 723 -13.87 6.93 -3.98
C GLY A 723 -14.37 7.36 -5.35
N GLU A 724 -15.65 7.13 -5.63
CA GLU A 724 -16.29 7.57 -6.88
C GLU A 724 -16.60 9.07 -6.88
N LEU A 725 -17.29 9.57 -5.86
CA LEU A 725 -17.86 10.92 -5.85
C LEU A 725 -16.82 12.00 -5.53
N GLY A 726 -15.65 11.63 -5.02
CA GLY A 726 -14.54 12.57 -4.77
C GLY A 726 -14.09 13.32 -6.03
N LYS A 727 -14.12 12.68 -7.21
CA LYS A 727 -13.81 13.33 -8.50
C LYS A 727 -14.81 14.43 -8.90
N HIS A 728 -15.97 14.45 -8.24
CA HIS A 728 -17.04 15.41 -8.43
C HIS A 728 -17.11 16.44 -7.28
N GLY A 729 -16.10 16.52 -6.41
CA GLY A 729 -16.07 17.46 -5.28
C GLY A 729 -17.08 17.16 -4.18
N ILE A 730 -17.61 15.94 -4.12
CA ILE A 730 -18.59 15.51 -3.12
C ILE A 730 -17.90 14.63 -2.09
N ARG A 731 -18.15 14.91 -0.81
CA ARG A 731 -17.61 14.15 0.32
C ARG A 731 -18.64 13.12 0.78
N VAL A 732 -18.18 11.94 1.17
CA VAL A 732 -19.05 10.87 1.67
C VAL A 732 -18.44 10.29 2.93
N ASN A 733 -19.12 10.42 4.07
CA ASN A 733 -18.62 9.98 5.38
C ASN A 733 -19.70 9.24 6.17
N CYS A 734 -19.27 8.60 7.25
CA CYS A 734 -20.13 7.86 8.17
C CYS A 734 -19.84 8.33 9.60
N VAL A 735 -20.89 8.44 10.43
CA VAL A 735 -20.77 8.66 11.88
C VAL A 735 -21.30 7.44 12.61
N SER A 736 -20.49 6.83 13.46
CA SER A 736 -20.80 5.59 14.17
C SER A 736 -20.90 5.83 15.67
N PRO A 737 -22.10 6.13 16.20
CA PRO A 737 -22.29 6.33 17.63
C PRO A 737 -22.27 5.01 18.40
N TYR A 738 -21.91 5.11 19.69
CA TYR A 738 -22.13 4.07 20.68
C TYR A 738 -23.61 3.99 21.10
N ALA A 739 -23.89 3.80 22.39
CA ALA A 739 -25.21 3.69 22.94
C ALA A 739 -25.76 5.09 23.26
N VAL A 740 -26.73 5.54 22.46
CA VAL A 740 -27.45 6.82 22.66
C VAL A 740 -28.88 6.50 23.09
N PRO A 741 -29.45 7.13 24.12
CA PRO A 741 -30.83 6.87 24.54
C PRO A 741 -31.82 7.36 23.48
N THR A 742 -32.43 6.43 22.75
CA THR A 742 -33.42 6.69 21.69
C THR A 742 -34.48 5.59 21.69
N LYS A 743 -35.66 5.84 21.09
CA LYS A 743 -36.69 4.80 20.90
C LYS A 743 -36.16 3.53 20.19
N LEU A 744 -35.08 3.67 19.40
CA LEU A 744 -34.46 2.56 18.67
C LEU A 744 -33.54 1.68 19.55
N SER A 745 -32.88 2.26 20.56
CA SER A 745 -31.86 1.59 21.38
C SER A 745 -32.38 1.12 22.73
N MET A 746 -33.33 1.85 23.33
CA MET A 746 -33.91 1.53 24.64
C MET A 746 -34.49 0.10 24.74
N PRO A 747 -35.18 -0.44 23.71
CA PRO A 747 -35.75 -1.80 23.79
C PRO A 747 -34.73 -2.94 23.78
N HIS A 748 -33.42 -2.67 23.67
CA HIS A 748 -32.38 -3.71 23.60
C HIS A 748 -31.65 -3.95 24.93
N LEU A 749 -31.92 -3.12 25.94
CA LEU A 749 -31.40 -3.30 27.30
C LEU A 749 -31.88 -4.61 27.94
N PRO A 750 -31.12 -5.20 28.88
CA PRO A 750 -31.60 -6.28 29.73
C PRO A 750 -32.89 -5.90 30.45
N GLU A 751 -33.83 -6.84 30.59
CA GLU A 751 -35.13 -6.58 31.21
C GLU A 751 -35.01 -6.10 32.68
N SER A 752 -33.95 -6.52 33.38
CA SER A 752 -33.63 -6.08 34.74
C SER A 752 -33.31 -4.59 34.85
N GLU A 753 -32.77 -3.98 33.79
CA GLU A 753 -32.36 -2.57 33.73
C GLU A 753 -33.49 -1.66 33.22
N ARG A 754 -34.63 -2.23 32.79
CA ARG A 754 -35.82 -1.48 32.34
C ARG A 754 -36.79 -1.15 33.47
N GLN A 755 -36.51 -1.64 34.68
CA GLN A 755 -37.40 -1.53 35.85
C GLN A 755 -37.11 -0.31 36.73
N GLU A 756 -36.13 0.53 36.39
CA GLU A 756 -35.92 1.81 37.06
C GLU A 756 -37.05 2.80 36.75
N GLU A 757 -37.40 3.65 37.73
CA GLU A 757 -38.46 4.67 37.59
C GLU A 757 -38.20 5.64 36.42
N ASP A 758 -36.94 5.83 36.02
CA ASP A 758 -36.52 6.53 34.81
C ASP A 758 -35.69 5.62 33.90
N ALA A 759 -36.33 5.06 32.86
CA ALA A 759 -35.70 4.18 31.90
C ALA A 759 -34.49 4.82 31.17
N VAL A 760 -34.44 6.15 31.02
CA VAL A 760 -33.32 6.84 30.37
C VAL A 760 -32.11 6.87 31.31
N GLU A 761 -32.32 7.13 32.59
CA GLU A 761 -31.23 7.12 33.56
C GLU A 761 -30.67 5.70 33.75
N GLY A 762 -31.52 4.67 33.75
CA GLY A 762 -31.08 3.28 33.75
C GLY A 762 -30.25 2.92 32.51
N PHE A 763 -30.67 3.38 31.34
CA PHE A 763 -29.88 3.24 30.11
C PHE A 763 -28.52 3.90 30.23
N LEU A 764 -28.46 5.14 30.72
CA LEU A 764 -27.20 5.87 30.86
C LEU A 764 -26.30 5.20 31.91
N THR A 765 -26.86 4.76 33.03
CA THR A 765 -26.12 4.04 34.08
C THR A 765 -25.49 2.75 33.56
N PHE A 766 -26.25 1.94 32.82
CA PHE A 766 -25.72 0.75 32.16
C PHE A 766 -24.57 1.10 31.20
N VAL A 767 -24.77 2.11 30.36
CA VAL A 767 -23.76 2.55 29.38
C VAL A 767 -22.49 3.06 30.07
N ARG A 768 -22.61 3.87 31.14
CA ARG A 768 -21.49 4.38 31.95
C ARG A 768 -20.67 3.25 32.59
N SER A 769 -21.34 2.17 33.01
CA SER A 769 -20.65 1.00 33.58
C SER A 769 -19.70 0.35 32.58
N CYS A 770 -20.10 0.31 31.30
CA CYS A 770 -19.33 -0.29 30.20
C CYS A 770 -18.42 0.70 29.46
N ALA A 771 -18.64 2.01 29.61
CA ALA A 771 -17.92 3.04 28.88
C ALA A 771 -16.49 3.22 29.41
N ASN A 772 -15.57 3.53 28.51
CA ASN A 772 -14.18 3.80 28.84
C ASN A 772 -13.97 5.22 29.36
N LEU A 773 -14.50 6.19 28.62
CA LEU A 773 -14.50 7.58 29.02
C LEU A 773 -15.53 7.80 30.14
N LYS A 774 -15.05 8.14 31.34
CA LYS A 774 -15.89 8.37 32.52
C LYS A 774 -16.28 9.85 32.66
N GLY A 775 -17.39 10.10 33.35
CA GLY A 775 -17.84 11.45 33.73
C GLY A 775 -18.62 12.22 32.65
N VAL A 776 -18.92 11.59 31.51
CA VAL A 776 -19.73 12.18 30.43
C VAL A 776 -20.65 11.13 29.83
N ASP A 777 -21.82 11.58 29.36
CA ASP A 777 -22.80 10.75 28.68
C ASP A 777 -22.83 11.07 27.18
N LEU A 778 -23.06 10.03 26.36
CA LEU A 778 -23.28 10.22 24.94
C LEU A 778 -24.76 10.47 24.66
N LEU A 779 -25.09 11.69 24.24
CA LEU A 779 -26.46 12.11 23.91
C LEU A 779 -26.63 12.33 22.40
N ARG A 780 -27.90 12.50 21.99
CA ARG A 780 -28.27 12.75 20.59
C ARG A 780 -27.58 13.99 20.00
N ASN A 781 -27.36 15.01 20.83
CA ASN A 781 -26.71 16.25 20.41
C ASN A 781 -25.22 16.06 20.12
N ASP A 782 -24.52 15.18 20.84
CA ASP A 782 -23.10 14.91 20.60
C ASP A 782 -22.90 14.23 19.23
N VAL A 783 -23.81 13.33 18.85
CA VAL A 783 -23.82 12.75 17.50
C VAL A 783 -24.15 13.81 16.45
N ALA A 784 -25.08 14.71 16.73
CA ALA A 784 -25.42 15.82 15.83
C ALA A 784 -24.22 16.76 15.60
N GLU A 785 -23.40 17.04 16.62
CA GLU A 785 -22.17 17.82 16.50
C GLU A 785 -21.13 17.15 15.59
N ALA A 786 -20.97 15.83 15.69
CA ALA A 786 -20.10 15.06 14.79
C ALA A 786 -20.59 15.12 13.33
N VAL A 787 -21.90 15.03 13.13
CA VAL A 787 -22.53 15.18 11.81
C VAL A 787 -22.40 16.61 11.29
N LEU A 788 -22.54 17.63 12.14
CA LEU A 788 -22.33 19.04 11.80
C LEU A 788 -20.90 19.31 11.35
N TYR A 789 -19.90 18.79 12.08
CA TYR A 789 -18.51 18.87 11.67
C TYR A 789 -18.32 18.32 10.25
N LEU A 790 -18.79 17.09 9.99
CA LEU A 790 -18.66 16.46 8.68
C LEU A 790 -19.48 17.14 7.58
N ALA A 791 -20.55 17.87 7.91
CA ALA A 791 -21.35 18.64 6.95
C ALA A 791 -20.73 20.00 6.61
N SER A 792 -19.97 20.57 7.54
CA SER A 792 -19.37 21.90 7.42
C SER A 792 -18.13 21.92 6.51
N ASP A 793 -17.63 23.12 6.23
CA ASP A 793 -16.38 23.33 5.47
C ASP A 793 -15.12 23.06 6.31
N GLU A 794 -15.27 22.88 7.63
CA GLU A 794 -14.15 22.43 8.49
C GLU A 794 -13.70 21.01 8.14
N ALA A 795 -14.62 20.20 7.61
CA ALA A 795 -14.35 18.85 7.10
C ALA A 795 -14.08 18.83 5.58
N LYS A 796 -13.69 19.94 4.95
CA LYS A 796 -13.53 20.07 3.48
C LYS A 796 -12.61 19.04 2.83
N TYR A 797 -11.71 18.41 3.58
CA TYR A 797 -10.80 17.37 3.08
C TYR A 797 -11.02 16.00 3.74
N VAL A 798 -12.14 15.82 4.45
CA VAL A 798 -12.53 14.55 5.09
C VAL A 798 -13.58 13.85 4.23
N SER A 799 -13.21 12.72 3.63
CA SER A 799 -14.07 11.84 2.84
C SER A 799 -13.65 10.37 3.02
N GLY A 800 -14.60 9.44 3.02
CA GLY A 800 -14.39 8.02 3.28
C GLY A 800 -14.20 7.65 4.77
N LEU A 801 -14.37 8.61 5.68
CA LEU A 801 -14.18 8.42 7.11
C LEU A 801 -15.38 7.69 7.75
N ASN A 802 -15.10 6.76 8.67
CA ASN A 802 -16.06 6.34 9.70
C ASN A 802 -15.68 6.99 11.04
N LEU A 803 -16.34 8.10 11.38
CA LEU A 803 -16.10 8.82 12.63
C LEU A 803 -16.84 8.11 13.77
N VAL A 804 -16.11 7.37 14.58
CA VAL A 804 -16.66 6.65 15.73
C VAL A 804 -16.81 7.60 16.91
N VAL A 805 -18.00 7.67 17.50
CA VAL A 805 -18.31 8.53 18.65
C VAL A 805 -18.71 7.62 19.82
N ASP A 806 -17.71 7.09 20.52
CA ASP A 806 -17.88 6.00 21.49
C ASP A 806 -17.03 6.13 22.77
N GLY A 807 -16.35 7.26 22.97
CA GLY A 807 -15.46 7.46 24.12
C GLY A 807 -14.30 6.45 24.19
N GLY A 808 -13.89 5.88 23.05
CA GLY A 808 -12.84 4.86 22.98
C GLY A 808 -13.32 3.45 23.28
N PHE A 809 -14.63 3.19 23.31
CA PHE A 809 -15.19 1.86 23.58
C PHE A 809 -14.65 0.78 22.63
N THR A 810 -14.52 1.07 21.35
CA THR A 810 -14.14 0.08 20.32
C THR A 810 -12.64 -0.07 20.11
N CYS A 811 -11.78 0.77 20.70
CA CYS A 811 -10.35 0.78 20.43
C CYS A 811 -9.49 -0.07 21.39
N PHE A 812 -10.09 -0.73 22.39
CA PHE A 812 -9.38 -1.67 23.26
C PHE A 812 -10.27 -2.79 23.81
N SER A 813 -9.64 -3.86 24.27
CA SER A 813 -10.33 -5.01 24.87
C SER A 813 -10.69 -4.74 26.32
N HIS A 814 -11.98 -4.65 26.59
CA HIS A 814 -12.54 -4.51 27.95
C HIS A 814 -12.33 -5.76 28.83
N ILE A 815 -11.92 -6.88 28.24
CA ILE A 815 -11.66 -8.13 28.96
C ILE A 815 -10.30 -8.09 29.65
N LEU A 816 -9.29 -7.50 29.00
CA LEU A 816 -7.90 -7.60 29.46
C LEU A 816 -7.58 -6.68 30.64
N LYS A 817 -8.44 -5.67 30.91
CA LYS A 817 -8.34 -4.72 32.03
C LYS A 817 -6.89 -4.35 32.43
N PRO A 818 -6.00 -3.97 31.48
CA PRO A 818 -4.57 -3.79 31.78
C PRO A 818 -4.26 -2.57 32.68
N PHE A 819 -5.28 -1.76 33.00
CA PHE A 819 -5.19 -0.54 33.80
C PHE A 819 -6.06 -0.61 35.07
N GLU A 820 -6.65 -1.77 35.40
CA GLU A 820 -7.37 -2.02 36.66
C GLU A 820 -6.59 -2.96 37.60
#